data_AF-A0AAD6ZKT7-F1
#
_entry.id   AF-A0AAD6ZKT7-F1
#
_cell.length_a   1.000
_cell.length_b   1.000
_cell.length_c   1.000
_cell.angle_alpha   90.00
_cell.angle_beta   90.00
_cell.angle_gamma   90.00
#
_symmetry.space_group_name_H-M   'P 1'
#
loop_
_entity.id
_entity.type
_entity.pdbx_description
1 polymer ?
#
loop_
_entity_poly.entity_id
_entity_poly.type
_entity_poly.pdbx_seq_one_letter_code
_entity_poly.pdbx_strand_id
1 'polypeptide(L)'
;MKECGTPDVPSFYALRKMQAKLTQAVGLKPQHHTSALNNQFYMNHPNNLIRLDFANPLVRKFIHVYPEVTTTISEFWQAAKYVEEIEHDELSPMWANWELSPHRHFYIRELAQCKNHDYVLPVRWLVYRDLIHADAYAVSQEALCLDTRTALTPYSPHPVRITAQGRPVFVLRIMPWADDVSGNRSKQYNAHMNMYLANINIPHKLLAQEYFVRFCATSPHASSLEQFDALSMDCKGDSWTSAYDCELKQEILFQIRAHLLPADNPQQAESASTAGSSSTFWCRVDDNGGSASHRETDTGYHALFSPGKPRTPEETITRIKQQIKAACLGVESAVETLQTETGVNDKIAAHWIRLLITKARDIQQDKVYNRTTRDPRLNDKHIKGVEREQIKQAIIAEIQNELFAWVILQPEDRYQALSEESRKENELRPGDHYNVLLSLRGLDPHRDSPCEILHTYLLGADKYVWHETTKPWNDAQGESFAARLQSASFDGLNMAPLRASYLVQYKNSLIGKHFKGLQQLAIFQLDETLCSPAVFELWKANGVLGALLWYPEIKNMDEYLADLSVAIDNVLDCWAIVEPTRITVKYKLHVLSHIPDDVRRFGPSILFATEIFECWNAVFRLCSVLSNHQAPSLDIATTLADMERFKHQVSGGWWKPEGGDEWTQAGVRIRNFLTGNKQLQRRLGWTPPNAIKPGTIKILSKAKRKSGSWNTILGPRWKEKTIKAAPPAATSNTIWNDCKHAVARSEDICFVNSWVFFTASTKIIAGRIANILVPEGSAQDSGAVIVIEHFGISDLNDERLQMPLLIRTAENYAVEPKDILFKFNAQHDFHIRGPNQERQASKITRKMKVHSDDSRFHLNLHALHNAHLVRETLPRHLTAPKPYFPDRHAKHKEFAAILRETGPEKRAQAQARGQATKLRNKQDKEDKATAAKERALI
;
A
#
# COMPACT_ATOMS: atom_id res chain seq x y z
N MET A 1 7.43 32.03 -29.11
CA MET A 1 6.29 31.65 -29.99
C MET A 1 6.02 32.72 -31.04
N LYS A 2 5.65 33.95 -30.65
CA LYS A 2 5.53 35.06 -31.62
C LYS A 2 6.85 35.42 -32.30
N GLU A 3 7.94 35.46 -31.53
CA GLU A 3 9.33 35.59 -32.03
C GLU A 3 9.78 34.40 -32.89
N CYS A 4 9.05 33.28 -32.86
CA CYS A 4 9.32 32.09 -33.67
C CYS A 4 8.45 32.05 -34.94
N GLY A 5 7.73 33.13 -35.28
CA GLY A 5 6.88 33.22 -36.47
C GLY A 5 5.61 32.35 -36.42
N THR A 6 5.21 31.86 -35.25
CA THR A 6 3.98 31.05 -35.12
C THR A 6 2.75 31.95 -35.33
N PRO A 7 1.87 31.68 -36.31
CA PRO A 7 0.65 32.47 -36.52
C PRO A 7 -0.36 32.25 -35.38
N ASP A 8 -1.28 33.20 -35.21
CA ASP A 8 -2.43 33.12 -34.29
C ASP A 8 -2.10 32.81 -32.82
N VAL A 9 -0.91 33.22 -32.35
CA VAL A 9 -0.52 33.07 -30.94
C VAL A 9 -1.34 34.06 -30.09
N PRO A 10 -2.14 33.57 -29.10
CA PRO A 10 -2.88 34.47 -28.22
C PRO A 10 -1.93 35.37 -27.45
N SER A 11 -2.34 36.61 -27.17
CA SER A 11 -1.58 37.49 -26.30
C SER A 11 -1.45 36.86 -24.90
N PHE A 12 -0.38 37.21 -24.18
CA PHE A 12 -0.21 36.74 -22.80
C PHE A 12 -1.42 37.11 -21.91
N TYR A 13 -2.00 38.29 -22.14
CA TYR A 13 -3.24 38.71 -21.50
C TYR A 13 -4.41 37.79 -21.83
N ALA A 14 -4.64 37.45 -23.11
CA ALA A 14 -5.71 36.55 -23.51
C ALA A 14 -5.53 35.14 -22.92
N LEU A 15 -4.28 34.65 -22.87
CA LEU A 15 -3.93 33.39 -22.22
C LEU A 15 -4.27 33.42 -20.72
N ARG A 16 -3.81 34.44 -19.99
CA ARG A 16 -4.10 34.60 -18.55
C ARG A 16 -5.59 34.74 -18.26
N LYS A 17 -6.32 35.49 -19.09
CA LYS A 17 -7.78 35.63 -19.00
C LYS A 17 -8.49 34.28 -19.20
N MET A 18 -8.06 33.49 -20.19
CA MET A 18 -8.59 32.14 -20.41
C MET A 18 -8.26 31.20 -19.25
N GLN A 19 -7.03 31.23 -18.72
CA GLN A 19 -6.64 30.44 -17.55
C GLN A 19 -7.52 30.77 -16.34
N ALA A 20 -7.72 32.06 -16.03
CA ALA A 20 -8.59 32.48 -14.93
C ALA A 20 -10.03 31.97 -15.10
N LYS A 21 -10.60 32.14 -16.30
CA LYS A 21 -11.95 31.65 -16.65
C LYS A 21 -12.07 30.13 -16.44
N LEU A 22 -11.11 29.37 -16.93
CA LEU A 22 -11.11 27.91 -16.80
C LEU A 22 -10.91 27.44 -15.36
N THR A 23 -10.03 28.11 -14.60
CA THR A 23 -9.82 27.83 -13.18
C THR A 23 -11.11 28.03 -12.38
N GLN A 24 -11.84 29.10 -12.67
CA GLN A 24 -13.13 29.36 -12.04
C GLN A 24 -14.19 28.33 -12.43
N ALA A 25 -14.27 27.96 -13.72
CA ALA A 25 -15.28 27.02 -14.22
C ALA A 25 -15.09 25.57 -13.72
N VAL A 26 -13.86 25.07 -13.63
CA VAL A 26 -13.61 23.72 -13.07
C VAL A 26 -13.80 23.71 -11.55
N GLY A 27 -13.52 24.83 -10.89
CA GLY A 27 -13.91 25.06 -9.49
C GLY A 27 -13.13 24.25 -8.45
N LEU A 28 -12.02 23.59 -8.81
CA LEU A 28 -11.10 23.01 -7.84
C LEU A 28 -10.21 24.12 -7.27
N LYS A 29 -10.28 24.42 -5.97
CA LYS A 29 -9.43 25.42 -5.31
C LYS A 29 -8.98 24.91 -3.94
N PRO A 30 -7.74 25.23 -3.51
CA PRO A 30 -7.32 24.97 -2.14
C PRO A 30 -8.19 25.74 -1.14
N GLN A 31 -8.55 25.09 -0.04
CA GLN A 31 -9.27 25.70 1.08
C GLN A 31 -8.35 25.82 2.28
N HIS A 32 -8.46 26.93 2.99
CA HIS A 32 -7.67 27.22 4.18
C HIS A 32 -8.23 26.50 5.40
N HIS A 33 -7.35 25.94 6.23
CA HIS A 33 -7.68 25.25 7.47
C HIS A 33 -6.79 25.73 8.61
N THR A 34 -7.41 25.90 9.78
CA THR A 34 -6.73 26.08 11.06
C THR A 34 -6.96 24.84 11.91
N SER A 35 -5.90 24.12 12.26
CA SER A 35 -6.00 22.95 13.14
C SER A 35 -6.32 23.36 14.58
N ALA A 36 -6.76 22.39 15.40
CA ALA A 36 -6.96 22.62 16.83
C ALA A 36 -5.68 23.03 17.59
N LEU A 37 -4.50 22.77 17.00
CA LEU A 37 -3.21 23.20 17.54
C LEU A 37 -2.75 24.55 16.94
N ASN A 38 -3.65 25.27 16.26
CA ASN A 38 -3.43 26.56 15.60
C ASN A 38 -2.40 26.53 14.46
N ASN A 39 -2.19 25.36 13.83
CA ASN A 39 -1.38 25.26 12.62
C ASN A 39 -2.25 25.55 11.39
N GLN A 40 -1.72 26.37 10.49
CA GLN A 40 -2.39 26.78 9.26
C GLN A 40 -1.91 25.94 8.07
N PHE A 41 -2.85 25.49 7.23
CA PHE A 41 -2.53 24.77 5.99
C PHE A 41 -3.67 24.86 4.97
N TYR A 42 -3.40 24.40 3.75
CA TYR A 42 -4.37 24.39 2.66
C TYR A 42 -4.62 22.97 2.15
N MET A 43 -5.88 22.68 1.84
CA MET A 43 -6.33 21.38 1.34
C MET A 43 -7.15 21.51 0.05
N ASN A 44 -6.80 20.71 -0.96
CA ASN A 44 -7.68 20.36 -2.06
C ASN A 44 -8.60 19.24 -1.58
N HIS A 45 -9.85 19.59 -1.24
CA HIS A 45 -10.76 18.64 -0.59
C HIS A 45 -11.03 17.38 -1.45
N PRO A 46 -10.94 16.17 -0.86
CA PRO A 46 -11.34 14.91 -1.46
C PRO A 46 -12.64 14.95 -2.27
N ASN A 47 -13.71 15.55 -1.74
CA ASN A 47 -15.00 15.65 -2.45
C ASN A 47 -14.88 16.41 -3.79
N ASN A 48 -14.08 17.48 -3.84
CA ASN A 48 -13.86 18.22 -5.08
C ASN A 48 -13.02 17.44 -6.09
N LEU A 49 -12.10 16.60 -5.61
CA LEU A 49 -11.24 15.75 -6.44
C LEU A 49 -12.04 14.59 -7.05
N ILE A 50 -12.85 13.91 -6.25
CA ILE A 50 -13.70 12.79 -6.69
C ILE A 50 -14.84 13.27 -7.61
N ARG A 51 -15.32 14.50 -7.44
CA ARG A 51 -16.24 15.12 -8.42
C ARG A 51 -15.65 15.16 -9.82
N LEU A 52 -14.35 15.40 -9.96
CA LEU A 52 -13.67 15.37 -11.27
C LEU A 52 -13.62 13.95 -11.85
N ASP A 53 -13.47 12.92 -11.01
CA ASP A 53 -13.45 11.52 -11.45
C ASP A 53 -14.78 11.10 -12.10
N PHE A 54 -15.92 11.47 -11.51
CA PHE A 54 -17.25 11.22 -12.10
C PHE A 54 -17.46 11.95 -13.42
N ALA A 55 -16.96 13.18 -13.50
CA ALA A 55 -17.09 14.01 -14.69
C ALA A 55 -16.06 13.67 -15.78
N ASN A 56 -15.18 12.69 -15.58
CA ASN A 56 -14.08 12.36 -16.49
C ASN A 56 -14.29 11.01 -17.19
N PRO A 57 -14.45 10.97 -18.53
CA PRO A 57 -14.71 9.73 -19.26
C PRO A 57 -13.53 8.75 -19.28
N LEU A 58 -12.31 9.19 -18.97
CA LEU A 58 -11.17 8.27 -18.81
C LEU A 58 -11.15 7.58 -17.44
N VAL A 59 -11.89 8.11 -16.46
CA VAL A 59 -11.91 7.61 -15.07
C VAL A 59 -13.24 6.95 -14.75
N ARG A 60 -14.37 7.61 -15.03
CA ARG A 60 -15.72 7.20 -14.63
C ARG A 60 -16.07 5.77 -15.00
N LYS A 61 -15.68 5.32 -16.20
CA LYS A 61 -15.93 3.95 -16.71
C LYS A 61 -15.31 2.83 -15.88
N PHE A 62 -14.39 3.17 -14.99
CA PHE A 62 -13.70 2.24 -14.11
C PHE A 62 -14.18 2.32 -12.67
N ILE A 63 -15.10 3.24 -12.33
CA ILE A 63 -15.60 3.39 -10.95
C ILE A 63 -16.63 2.30 -10.67
N HIS A 64 -16.27 1.37 -9.79
CA HIS A 64 -17.12 0.27 -9.33
C HIS A 64 -17.83 0.63 -8.02
N VAL A 65 -19.14 0.88 -8.06
CA VAL A 65 -19.89 1.49 -6.93
C VAL A 65 -20.54 0.50 -5.95
N TYR A 66 -20.48 -0.80 -6.24
CA TYR A 66 -21.07 -1.85 -5.42
C TYR A 66 -20.01 -2.87 -4.99
N PRO A 67 -20.18 -3.57 -3.85
CA PRO A 67 -19.39 -4.76 -3.56
C PRO A 67 -19.61 -5.84 -4.63
N GLU A 68 -18.63 -6.71 -4.84
CA GLU A 68 -18.69 -7.82 -5.78
C GLU A 68 -18.44 -9.15 -5.07
N VAL A 69 -19.38 -10.08 -5.19
CA VAL A 69 -19.23 -11.44 -4.69
C VAL A 69 -18.67 -12.30 -5.83
N THR A 70 -17.43 -12.73 -5.68
CA THR A 70 -16.71 -13.54 -6.67
C THR A 70 -15.82 -14.57 -5.98
N THR A 71 -15.46 -15.63 -6.70
CA THR A 71 -14.54 -16.66 -6.21
C THR A 71 -13.07 -16.23 -6.32
N THR A 72 -12.75 -15.20 -7.11
CA THR A 72 -11.38 -14.75 -7.34
C THR A 72 -11.23 -13.31 -6.88
N ILE A 73 -10.43 -13.10 -5.84
CA ILE A 73 -10.24 -11.80 -5.20
C ILE A 73 -8.99 -11.14 -5.77
N SER A 74 -9.16 -10.01 -6.45
CA SER A 74 -8.09 -9.19 -7.01
C SER A 74 -8.24 -7.70 -6.68
N GLU A 75 -9.38 -7.26 -6.16
CA GLU A 75 -9.72 -5.85 -5.93
C GLU A 75 -10.38 -5.64 -4.56
N PHE A 76 -10.33 -4.40 -4.03
CA PHE A 76 -10.84 -4.09 -2.68
C PHE A 76 -12.34 -4.35 -2.52
N TRP A 77 -13.15 -4.09 -3.55
CA TRP A 77 -14.61 -4.28 -3.50
C TRP A 77 -15.04 -5.76 -3.55
N GLN A 78 -14.08 -6.67 -3.73
CA GLN A 78 -14.29 -8.12 -3.67
C GLN A 78 -13.89 -8.70 -2.30
N ALA A 79 -13.11 -7.96 -1.50
CA ALA A 79 -12.55 -8.45 -0.25
C ALA A 79 -13.54 -8.35 0.93
N ALA A 80 -13.29 -9.14 1.99
CA ALA A 80 -14.24 -9.35 3.08
C ALA A 80 -14.64 -8.04 3.80
N LYS A 81 -13.76 -7.04 3.91
CA LYS A 81 -14.15 -5.78 4.52
C LYS A 81 -15.31 -5.13 3.75
N TYR A 82 -15.22 -5.08 2.43
CA TYR A 82 -16.25 -4.48 1.58
C TYR A 82 -17.49 -5.36 1.47
N VAL A 83 -17.30 -6.67 1.36
CA VAL A 83 -18.38 -7.63 1.10
C VAL A 83 -19.10 -8.09 2.37
N GLU A 84 -18.48 -8.03 3.55
CA GLU A 84 -19.01 -8.67 4.76
C GLU A 84 -19.03 -7.74 5.99
N GLU A 85 -17.98 -6.93 6.19
CA GLU A 85 -17.84 -6.16 7.44
C GLU A 85 -18.54 -4.79 7.43
N ILE A 86 -18.68 -4.19 6.24
CA ILE A 86 -19.22 -2.83 6.13
C ILE A 86 -20.74 -2.85 6.30
N GLU A 87 -21.21 -2.02 7.23
CA GLU A 87 -22.63 -1.77 7.45
C GLU A 87 -23.34 -1.35 6.16
N HIS A 88 -24.54 -1.89 5.94
CA HIS A 88 -25.28 -1.69 4.69
C HIS A 88 -25.60 -0.22 4.40
N ASP A 89 -25.80 0.61 5.43
CA ASP A 89 -26.05 2.05 5.30
C ASP A 89 -24.80 2.85 4.86
N GLU A 90 -23.62 2.22 4.86
CA GLU A 90 -22.36 2.78 4.34
C GLU A 90 -22.00 2.28 2.95
N LEU A 91 -22.89 1.52 2.31
CA LEU A 91 -22.80 1.12 0.91
C LEU A 91 -23.68 2.01 0.04
N SER A 92 -23.53 1.91 -1.28
CA SER A 92 -24.39 2.63 -2.23
C SER A 92 -25.86 2.27 -1.97
N PRO A 93 -26.71 3.24 -1.59
CA PRO A 93 -28.03 2.94 -1.00
C PRO A 93 -29.09 2.61 -2.03
N MET A 94 -28.80 2.80 -3.33
CA MET A 94 -29.79 2.66 -4.39
C MET A 94 -29.21 1.98 -5.62
N TRP A 95 -30.12 1.43 -6.41
CA TRP A 95 -29.87 0.92 -7.75
C TRP A 95 -30.97 1.39 -8.71
N ALA A 96 -30.62 1.50 -9.99
CA ALA A 96 -31.57 1.76 -11.06
C ALA A 96 -31.24 0.88 -12.27
N ASN A 97 -32.28 0.53 -13.04
CA ASN A 97 -32.07 -0.06 -14.35
C ASN A 97 -31.71 1.06 -15.35
N TRP A 98 -30.41 1.26 -15.57
CA TRP A 98 -29.88 2.34 -16.40
C TRP A 98 -30.31 2.27 -17.88
N GLU A 99 -30.73 1.09 -18.35
CA GLU A 99 -31.15 0.89 -19.74
C GLU A 99 -32.66 1.10 -19.93
N LEU A 100 -33.48 0.52 -19.05
CA LEU A 100 -34.94 0.48 -19.23
C LEU A 100 -35.68 1.56 -18.44
N SER A 101 -35.21 1.91 -17.24
CA SER A 101 -35.90 2.83 -16.35
C SER A 101 -34.92 3.62 -15.47
N PRO A 102 -34.03 4.43 -16.08
CA PRO A 102 -32.96 5.13 -15.35
C PRO A 102 -33.47 6.15 -14.33
N HIS A 103 -34.74 6.57 -14.43
CA HIS A 103 -35.40 7.49 -13.49
C HIS A 103 -36.05 6.78 -12.29
N ARG A 104 -36.12 5.44 -12.29
CA ARG A 104 -36.74 4.64 -11.22
C ARG A 104 -35.65 4.04 -10.34
N HIS A 105 -35.44 4.67 -9.18
CA HIS A 105 -34.45 4.24 -8.20
C HIS A 105 -35.09 3.33 -7.15
N PHE A 106 -34.45 2.21 -6.85
CA PHE A 106 -34.80 1.29 -5.78
C PHE A 106 -33.79 1.48 -4.64
N TYR A 107 -34.25 1.98 -3.50
CA TYR A 107 -33.40 2.19 -2.32
C TYR A 107 -33.45 0.98 -1.39
N ILE A 108 -32.39 0.77 -0.63
CA ILE A 108 -32.41 -0.16 0.49
C ILE A 108 -33.47 0.27 1.51
N ARG A 109 -34.04 -0.70 2.22
CA ARG A 109 -35.09 -0.54 3.24
C ARG A 109 -36.36 0.15 2.73
N GLU A 110 -36.59 0.14 1.43
CA GLU A 110 -37.87 0.53 0.83
C GLU A 110 -38.53 -0.67 0.13
N LEU A 111 -39.86 -0.74 0.20
CA LEU A 111 -40.62 -1.81 -0.42
C LEU A 111 -40.44 -1.78 -1.96
N ALA A 112 -40.02 -2.90 -2.54
CA ALA A 112 -39.87 -3.08 -3.98
C ALA A 112 -40.73 -4.24 -4.48
N GLN A 113 -41.41 -4.05 -5.61
CA GLN A 113 -42.18 -5.11 -6.26
C GLN A 113 -41.36 -5.76 -7.38
N CYS A 114 -41.22 -7.08 -7.32
CA CYS A 114 -40.60 -7.91 -8.35
C CYS A 114 -41.52 -8.09 -9.57
N LYS A 115 -40.97 -8.51 -10.71
CA LYS A 115 -41.75 -8.76 -11.94
C LYS A 115 -42.80 -9.88 -11.79
N ASN A 116 -42.59 -10.80 -10.86
CA ASN A 116 -43.54 -11.85 -10.52
C ASN A 116 -44.61 -11.41 -9.51
N HIS A 117 -44.71 -10.11 -9.21
CA HIS A 117 -45.63 -9.48 -8.27
C HIS A 117 -45.35 -9.73 -6.78
N ASP A 118 -44.26 -10.42 -6.44
CA ASP A 118 -43.80 -10.52 -5.05
C ASP A 118 -43.23 -9.19 -4.56
N TYR A 119 -43.27 -8.99 -3.24
CA TYR A 119 -42.68 -7.82 -2.61
C TYR A 119 -41.45 -8.22 -1.81
N VAL A 120 -40.41 -7.38 -1.91
CA VAL A 120 -39.15 -7.55 -1.21
C VAL A 120 -38.70 -6.24 -0.57
N LEU A 121 -37.89 -6.35 0.47
CA LEU A 121 -37.20 -5.23 1.12
C LEU A 121 -35.70 -5.37 0.87
N PRO A 122 -35.11 -4.66 -0.12
CA PRO A 122 -33.67 -4.71 -0.37
C PRO A 122 -32.90 -4.22 0.84
N VAL A 123 -31.83 -4.91 1.23
CA VAL A 123 -30.95 -4.48 2.32
C VAL A 123 -29.58 -4.06 1.81
N ARG A 124 -29.16 -4.57 0.64
CA ARG A 124 -27.88 -4.24 0.02
C ARG A 124 -27.91 -4.54 -1.47
N TRP A 125 -27.19 -3.73 -2.26
CA TRP A 125 -26.92 -3.97 -3.67
C TRP A 125 -25.48 -4.50 -3.86
N LEU A 126 -25.31 -5.52 -4.69
CA LEU A 126 -24.01 -6.15 -4.96
C LEU A 126 -23.91 -6.66 -6.40
N VAL A 127 -22.70 -6.85 -6.90
CA VAL A 127 -22.42 -7.52 -8.17
C VAL A 127 -22.18 -9.01 -7.92
N TYR A 128 -22.87 -9.86 -8.67
CA TYR A 128 -22.66 -11.30 -8.69
C TYR A 128 -22.78 -11.80 -10.12
N ARG A 129 -21.74 -12.49 -10.62
CA ARG A 129 -21.65 -12.97 -12.02
C ARG A 129 -21.93 -11.86 -13.04
N ASP A 130 -21.21 -10.74 -12.90
CA ASP A 130 -21.31 -9.56 -13.76
C ASP A 130 -22.68 -8.85 -13.80
N LEU A 131 -23.60 -9.23 -12.91
CA LEU A 131 -24.94 -8.66 -12.80
C LEU A 131 -25.18 -8.09 -11.40
N ILE A 132 -25.90 -6.97 -11.34
CA ILE A 132 -26.29 -6.37 -10.06
C ILE A 132 -27.48 -7.14 -9.48
N HIS A 133 -27.33 -7.58 -8.24
CA HIS A 133 -28.31 -8.27 -7.42
C HIS A 133 -28.59 -7.45 -6.16
N ALA A 134 -29.65 -7.82 -5.45
CA ALA A 134 -29.92 -7.32 -4.11
C ALA A 134 -30.03 -8.50 -3.12
N ASP A 135 -29.39 -8.35 -1.98
CA ASP A 135 -29.83 -9.08 -0.78
C ASP A 135 -31.13 -8.42 -0.32
N ALA A 136 -32.17 -9.22 -0.07
CA ALA A 136 -33.48 -8.69 0.29
C ALA A 136 -34.27 -9.66 1.17
N TYR A 137 -35.13 -9.12 2.03
CA TYR A 137 -36.13 -9.90 2.76
C TYR A 137 -37.39 -10.04 1.92
N ALA A 138 -37.96 -11.25 1.85
CA ALA A 138 -39.29 -11.45 1.27
C ALA A 138 -40.35 -10.85 2.20
N VAL A 139 -41.33 -10.15 1.64
CA VAL A 139 -42.44 -9.56 2.39
C VAL A 139 -43.70 -10.37 2.10
N SER A 140 -44.30 -10.97 3.13
CA SER A 140 -45.56 -11.72 2.96
C SER A 140 -46.74 -10.78 2.71
N GLN A 141 -47.76 -11.28 1.98
CA GLN A 141 -49.01 -10.53 1.77
C GLN A 141 -49.73 -10.20 3.09
N GLU A 142 -49.56 -11.02 4.12
CA GLU A 142 -50.11 -10.77 5.45
C GLU A 142 -49.41 -9.61 6.16
N ALA A 143 -48.07 -9.49 6.00
CA ALA A 143 -47.28 -8.37 6.53
C ALA A 143 -47.59 -7.04 5.81
N LEU A 144 -48.01 -7.09 4.55
CA LEU A 144 -48.53 -5.92 3.81
C LEU A 144 -49.90 -5.46 4.34
N CYS A 145 -50.68 -6.35 4.96
CA CYS A 145 -52.02 -6.06 5.50
C CYS A 145 -52.03 -5.71 7.00
N LEU A 146 -51.00 -6.12 7.75
CA LEU A 146 -50.86 -5.94 9.20
C LEU A 146 -50.05 -4.67 9.54
N ASP A 147 -50.56 -3.47 9.19
CA ASP A 147 -49.96 -2.25 9.76
C ASP A 147 -50.90 -1.04 9.83
N THR A 148 -51.83 -1.07 10.78
CA THR A 148 -52.52 0.15 11.24
C THR A 148 -52.37 0.42 12.74
N ARG A 149 -51.64 -0.39 13.51
CA ARG A 149 -51.68 -0.31 15.00
C ARG A 149 -50.38 -0.59 15.78
N THR A 150 -49.21 -0.78 15.17
CA THR A 150 -47.94 -0.94 15.92
C THR A 150 -46.82 -0.09 15.34
N ALA A 151 -46.07 0.61 16.20
CA ALA A 151 -45.18 1.72 15.88
C ALA A 151 -43.85 1.37 15.16
N LEU A 152 -43.89 0.56 14.11
CA LEU A 152 -42.85 0.50 13.08
C LEU A 152 -43.52 1.00 11.80
N THR A 153 -43.08 2.12 11.22
CA THR A 153 -43.64 2.62 9.95
C THR A 153 -42.75 2.16 8.78
N PRO A 154 -43.06 1.06 8.06
CA PRO A 154 -42.31 0.59 6.90
C PRO A 154 -42.56 1.43 5.63
N TYR A 155 -43.23 2.59 5.73
CA TYR A 155 -43.70 3.38 4.60
C TYR A 155 -43.02 4.74 4.41
N SER A 156 -42.06 5.11 5.25
CA SER A 156 -41.32 6.36 5.07
C SER A 156 -40.20 6.17 4.03
N PRO A 157 -40.09 7.05 3.01
CA PRO A 157 -39.00 6.97 2.05
C PRO A 157 -37.65 7.07 2.75
N HIS A 158 -36.65 6.36 2.24
CA HIS A 158 -35.29 6.38 2.74
C HIS A 158 -34.81 7.84 2.84
N PRO A 159 -34.20 8.29 3.96
CA PRO A 159 -33.84 9.71 4.15
C PRO A 159 -33.03 10.29 2.99
N VAL A 160 -32.12 9.49 2.44
CA VAL A 160 -31.29 9.87 1.28
C VAL A 160 -32.11 10.09 0.00
N ARG A 161 -33.24 9.40 -0.20
CA ARG A 161 -34.14 9.65 -1.33
C ARG A 161 -34.69 11.07 -1.30
N ILE A 162 -35.05 11.55 -0.12
CA ILE A 162 -35.55 12.92 0.09
C ILE A 162 -34.48 13.93 -0.29
N THR A 163 -33.24 13.74 0.19
CA THR A 163 -32.08 14.58 -0.16
C THR A 163 -31.74 14.51 -1.65
N ALA A 164 -31.87 13.33 -2.26
CA ALA A 164 -31.51 13.09 -3.65
C ALA A 164 -32.44 13.78 -4.65
N GLN A 165 -33.72 13.95 -4.33
CA GLN A 165 -34.72 14.58 -5.21
C GLN A 165 -34.71 13.98 -6.63
N GLY A 166 -34.58 12.66 -6.72
CA GLY A 166 -34.55 11.94 -8.00
C GLY A 166 -33.17 11.81 -8.68
N ARG A 167 -32.09 12.33 -8.07
CA ARG A 167 -30.71 12.12 -8.55
C ARG A 167 -30.17 10.74 -8.12
N PRO A 168 -29.34 10.05 -8.92
CA PRO A 168 -28.63 8.85 -8.50
C PRO A 168 -27.73 9.11 -7.30
N VAL A 169 -27.54 8.10 -6.44
CA VAL A 169 -26.76 8.22 -5.22
C VAL A 169 -25.76 7.08 -5.03
N PHE A 170 -24.49 7.40 -4.81
CA PHE A 170 -23.42 6.41 -4.64
C PHE A 170 -22.53 6.67 -3.42
N VAL A 171 -22.00 5.62 -2.82
CA VAL A 171 -20.95 5.73 -1.80
C VAL A 171 -19.64 5.19 -2.38
N LEU A 172 -18.60 6.02 -2.32
CA LEU A 172 -17.26 5.67 -2.72
C LEU A 172 -16.35 5.54 -1.51
N ARG A 173 -15.23 4.88 -1.72
CA ARG A 173 -14.22 4.60 -0.71
C ARG A 173 -12.86 5.07 -1.16
N ILE A 174 -12.10 5.62 -0.22
CA ILE A 174 -10.76 6.16 -0.45
C ILE A 174 -9.73 5.51 0.47
N MET A 175 -8.47 5.49 0.00
CA MET A 175 -7.31 5.16 0.82
C MET A 175 -6.42 6.41 0.98
N PRO A 176 -6.58 7.19 2.06
CA PRO A 176 -5.70 8.31 2.33
C PRO A 176 -4.35 7.81 2.86
N TRP A 177 -3.28 8.49 2.46
CA TRP A 177 -1.90 8.19 2.83
C TRP A 177 -1.21 9.49 3.27
N ALA A 178 -0.47 9.43 4.36
CA ALA A 178 0.31 10.54 4.87
C ALA A 178 1.79 10.17 4.96
N ASP A 179 2.68 11.14 4.69
CA ASP A 179 4.13 10.90 4.68
C ASP A 179 4.96 12.14 4.98
N ASP A 180 6.06 11.90 5.69
CA ASP A 180 7.07 12.90 6.01
C ASP A 180 8.16 12.94 4.94
N VAL A 181 8.13 13.99 4.12
CA VAL A 181 9.08 14.19 3.03
C VAL A 181 10.35 14.95 3.45
N SER A 182 10.57 15.15 4.76
CA SER A 182 11.72 15.89 5.33
C SER A 182 13.08 15.18 5.25
N GLY A 183 13.11 13.89 4.90
CA GLY A 183 14.30 13.02 4.97
C GLY A 183 15.44 13.28 3.96
N ASN A 184 15.38 14.32 3.13
CA ASN A 184 16.35 14.55 2.04
C ASN A 184 17.65 15.27 2.47
N ARG A 185 18.72 15.10 1.67
CA ARG A 185 20.07 15.69 1.88
C ARG A 185 20.08 17.21 2.05
N SER A 186 19.05 17.91 1.57
CA SER A 186 18.78 19.33 1.81
C SER A 186 17.44 19.46 2.55
N LYS A 187 17.51 19.78 3.84
CA LYS A 187 16.33 19.97 4.71
C LYS A 187 15.69 21.35 4.60
N GLN A 188 16.39 22.32 3.99
CA GLN A 188 16.01 23.73 4.03
C GLN A 188 14.60 24.02 3.46
N TYR A 189 14.13 23.25 2.47
CA TYR A 189 12.84 23.48 1.79
C TYR A 189 11.93 22.24 1.69
N ASN A 190 12.29 21.13 2.35
CA ASN A 190 11.61 19.83 2.17
C ASN A 190 10.88 19.31 3.41
N ALA A 191 10.92 20.01 4.55
CA ALA A 191 10.21 19.58 5.74
C ALA A 191 8.71 19.83 5.60
N HIS A 192 7.97 18.82 5.15
CA HIS A 192 6.52 18.85 5.01
C HIS A 192 5.93 17.49 5.39
N MET A 193 4.74 17.52 5.96
CA MET A 193 3.85 16.38 6.04
C MET A 193 2.85 16.47 4.89
N ASN A 194 2.88 15.50 3.99
CA ASN A 194 2.00 15.44 2.82
C ASN A 194 0.84 14.48 3.06
N MET A 195 -0.29 14.77 2.42
CA MET A 195 -1.44 13.87 2.35
C MET A 195 -1.87 13.66 0.90
N TYR A 196 -1.92 12.40 0.50
CA TYR A 196 -2.45 11.95 -0.78
C TYR A 196 -3.64 11.01 -0.56
N LEU A 197 -4.42 10.74 -1.61
CA LEU A 197 -5.41 9.67 -1.61
C LEU A 197 -5.52 8.99 -2.97
N ALA A 198 -6.15 7.82 -2.96
CA ALA A 198 -6.65 7.16 -4.16
C ALA A 198 -8.11 6.70 -3.95
N ASN A 199 -8.87 6.66 -5.03
CA ASN A 199 -10.22 6.11 -5.08
C ASN A 199 -10.14 4.59 -5.25
N ILE A 200 -10.47 3.83 -4.21
CA ILE A 200 -10.32 2.36 -4.22
C ILE A 200 -11.41 1.65 -5.02
N ASN A 201 -12.40 2.38 -5.52
CA ASN A 201 -13.39 1.87 -6.46
C ASN A 201 -12.87 1.81 -7.91
N ILE A 202 -11.57 2.04 -8.14
CA ILE A 202 -10.91 1.95 -9.45
C ILE A 202 -9.95 0.75 -9.43
N PRO A 203 -9.85 -0.05 -10.50
CA PRO A 203 -8.95 -1.19 -10.59
C PRO A 203 -7.52 -0.87 -10.18
N HIS A 204 -6.92 -1.73 -9.35
CA HIS A 204 -5.59 -1.53 -8.79
C HIS A 204 -4.51 -1.34 -9.85
N LYS A 205 -4.61 -2.05 -10.99
CA LYS A 205 -3.70 -1.89 -12.15
C LYS A 205 -3.65 -0.45 -12.67
N LEU A 206 -4.73 0.32 -12.53
CA LEU A 206 -4.78 1.75 -12.85
C LEU A 206 -4.26 2.61 -11.70
N LEU A 207 -4.58 2.26 -10.45
CA LEU A 207 -4.09 2.97 -9.26
C LEU A 207 -2.56 2.93 -9.11
N ALA A 208 -1.89 1.95 -9.73
CA ALA A 208 -0.44 1.89 -9.86
C ALA A 208 0.17 2.97 -10.79
N GLN A 209 -0.63 3.87 -11.36
CA GLN A 209 -0.19 4.98 -12.21
C GLN A 209 -0.29 6.32 -11.48
N GLU A 210 0.70 7.22 -11.66
CA GLU A 210 0.73 8.53 -10.98
C GLU A 210 -0.50 9.39 -11.33
N TYR A 211 -1.12 9.16 -12.49
CA TYR A 211 -2.36 9.82 -12.93
C TYR A 211 -3.51 9.65 -11.92
N PHE A 212 -3.57 8.53 -11.20
CA PHE A 212 -4.68 8.20 -10.30
C PHE A 212 -4.43 8.61 -8.84
N VAL A 213 -3.21 9.05 -8.51
CA VAL A 213 -2.92 9.69 -7.21
C VAL A 213 -3.61 11.05 -7.16
N ARG A 214 -4.20 11.41 -6.02
CA ARG A 214 -4.81 12.72 -5.78
C ARG A 214 -4.11 13.39 -4.61
N PHE A 215 -3.59 14.59 -4.84
CA PHE A 215 -3.03 15.41 -3.77
C PHE A 215 -4.13 16.08 -2.96
N CYS A 216 -4.07 15.95 -1.63
CA CYS A 216 -5.00 16.62 -0.72
C CYS A 216 -4.36 17.83 -0.07
N ALA A 217 -3.32 17.63 0.74
CA ALA A 217 -2.76 18.69 1.56
C ALA A 217 -1.25 18.52 1.79
N THR A 218 -0.62 19.61 2.20
CA THR A 218 0.76 19.61 2.68
C THR A 218 0.93 20.69 3.74
N SER A 219 1.76 20.46 4.74
CA SER A 219 2.12 21.48 5.72
C SER A 219 3.52 21.29 6.28
N PRO A 220 4.31 22.37 6.46
CA PRO A 220 5.55 22.32 7.23
C PRO A 220 5.33 22.28 8.75
N HIS A 221 4.08 22.48 9.22
CA HIS A 221 3.77 22.66 10.64
C HIS A 221 2.67 21.70 11.13
N ALA A 222 1.62 21.48 10.34
CA ALA A 222 0.54 20.58 10.70
C ALA A 222 0.94 19.12 10.49
N SER A 223 0.77 18.31 11.53
CA SER A 223 0.92 16.86 11.50
C SER A 223 -0.12 16.17 10.62
N SER A 224 0.06 14.88 10.37
CA SER A 224 -0.90 14.09 9.59
C SER A 224 -2.25 14.01 10.29
N LEU A 225 -2.29 13.86 11.62
CA LEU A 225 -3.54 13.85 12.39
C LEU A 225 -4.32 15.17 12.29
N GLU A 226 -3.63 16.32 12.26
CA GLU A 226 -4.27 17.62 12.05
C GLU A 226 -4.82 17.77 10.62
N GLN A 227 -4.14 17.20 9.63
CA GLN A 227 -4.65 17.16 8.26
C GLN A 227 -5.81 16.15 8.13
N PHE A 228 -5.81 15.05 8.89
CA PHE A 228 -6.90 14.09 8.93
C PHE A 228 -8.17 14.69 9.56
N ASP A 229 -8.05 15.63 10.50
CA ASP A 229 -9.21 16.38 11.01
C ASP A 229 -9.94 17.12 9.88
N ALA A 230 -9.20 17.83 9.03
CA ALA A 230 -9.77 18.50 7.85
C ALA A 230 -10.35 17.49 6.83
N LEU A 231 -9.66 16.37 6.58
CA LEU A 231 -10.17 15.30 5.70
C LEU A 231 -11.46 14.67 6.25
N SER A 232 -11.59 14.55 7.58
CA SER A 232 -12.75 13.95 8.23
C SER A 232 -14.03 14.68 7.84
N MET A 233 -13.97 16.00 7.58
CA MET A 233 -15.10 16.83 7.16
C MET A 233 -15.73 16.32 5.86
N ASP A 234 -14.93 15.76 4.95
CA ASP A 234 -15.44 15.17 3.70
C ASP A 234 -15.99 13.75 3.87
N CYS A 235 -15.59 13.06 4.95
CA CYS A 235 -15.97 11.67 5.22
C CYS A 235 -17.16 11.53 6.19
N LYS A 236 -17.65 12.63 6.78
CA LYS A 236 -18.78 12.63 7.73
C LYS A 236 -20.07 12.10 7.09
N GLY A 237 -20.82 11.33 7.88
CA GLY A 237 -21.97 10.51 7.46
C GLY A 237 -23.14 11.25 6.83
N ASP A 238 -23.27 12.55 7.08
CA ASP A 238 -24.53 13.26 6.80
C ASP A 238 -24.45 14.21 5.59
N SER A 239 -23.27 14.39 5.00
CA SER A 239 -23.05 15.29 3.86
C SER A 239 -23.00 14.52 2.54
N TRP A 240 -23.85 14.92 1.57
CA TRP A 240 -23.88 14.40 0.21
C TRP A 240 -23.36 15.45 -0.77
N THR A 241 -22.37 15.08 -1.59
CA THR A 241 -21.75 15.97 -2.57
C THR A 241 -22.37 15.79 -3.95
N SER A 242 -22.69 16.89 -4.64
CA SER A 242 -23.15 16.84 -6.03
C SER A 242 -21.98 16.67 -7.02
N ALA A 243 -22.17 15.83 -8.03
CA ALA A 243 -21.27 15.67 -9.17
C ALA A 243 -22.05 15.47 -10.46
N TYR A 244 -21.42 15.77 -11.60
CA TYR A 244 -21.93 15.35 -12.90
C TYR A 244 -21.30 14.03 -13.28
N ASP A 245 -22.13 13.03 -13.51
CA ASP A 245 -21.71 11.74 -14.02
C ASP A 245 -21.72 11.80 -15.55
N CYS A 246 -20.54 11.73 -16.16
CA CYS A 246 -20.41 11.85 -17.61
C CYS A 246 -20.93 10.62 -18.39
N GLU A 247 -21.11 9.47 -17.73
CA GLU A 247 -21.73 8.28 -18.32
C GLU A 247 -23.24 8.33 -18.23
N LEU A 248 -23.78 8.68 -17.06
CA LEU A 248 -25.22 8.85 -16.87
C LEU A 248 -25.77 10.14 -17.47
N LYS A 249 -24.88 11.10 -17.81
CA LYS A 249 -25.18 12.43 -18.37
C LYS A 249 -26.18 13.23 -17.52
N GLN A 250 -26.06 13.11 -16.20
CA GLN A 250 -26.92 13.79 -15.23
C GLN A 250 -26.15 14.10 -13.95
N GLU A 251 -26.72 14.97 -13.12
CA GLU A 251 -26.20 15.19 -11.78
C GLU A 251 -26.54 14.00 -10.87
N ILE A 252 -25.58 13.64 -10.03
CA ILE A 252 -25.65 12.60 -9.03
C ILE A 252 -25.31 13.20 -7.66
N LEU A 253 -25.64 12.48 -6.60
CA LEU A 253 -25.04 12.68 -5.29
C LEU A 253 -24.06 11.54 -5.00
N PHE A 254 -22.96 11.86 -4.33
CA PHE A 254 -22.07 10.85 -3.79
C PHE A 254 -21.54 11.23 -2.43
N GLN A 255 -21.02 10.23 -1.74
CA GLN A 255 -20.32 10.38 -0.47
C GLN A 255 -19.05 9.56 -0.48
N ILE A 256 -18.06 9.96 0.31
CA ILE A 256 -16.81 9.21 0.46
C ILE A 256 -16.64 8.68 1.88
N ARG A 257 -15.99 7.52 1.99
CA ARG A 257 -15.56 6.91 3.26
C ARG A 257 -14.08 6.53 3.19
N ALA A 258 -13.33 6.74 4.26
CA ALA A 258 -12.03 6.12 4.39
C ALA A 258 -12.19 4.59 4.50
N HIS A 259 -11.37 3.82 3.78
CA HIS A 259 -11.43 2.36 3.80
C HIS A 259 -10.20 1.71 4.45
N LEU A 260 -9.02 2.28 4.26
CA LEU A 260 -7.78 1.82 4.91
C LEU A 260 -6.76 2.95 4.98
N LEU A 261 -5.76 2.78 5.85
CA LEU A 261 -4.67 3.70 6.14
C LEU A 261 -3.30 3.03 5.87
N PRO A 262 -2.95 2.75 4.60
CA PRO A 262 -1.60 2.33 4.30
C PRO A 262 -0.65 3.49 4.62
N ALA A 263 0.46 3.23 5.27
CA ALA A 263 1.51 4.22 5.52
C ALA A 263 2.81 3.51 5.92
N ASP A 264 3.89 4.28 6.09
CA ASP A 264 5.05 3.75 6.78
C ASP A 264 4.71 3.44 8.25
N ASN A 265 5.51 2.58 8.88
CA ASN A 265 5.12 2.07 10.19
C ASN A 265 5.07 3.14 11.31
N PRO A 266 5.98 4.14 11.37
CA PRO A 266 5.82 5.29 12.26
C PRO A 266 4.50 6.02 12.06
N GLN A 267 4.11 6.32 10.81
CA GLN A 267 2.85 6.99 10.54
C GLN A 267 1.64 6.11 10.90
N GLN A 268 1.68 4.80 10.66
CA GLN A 268 0.59 3.91 11.10
C GLN A 268 0.47 3.84 12.64
N ALA A 269 1.59 3.88 13.36
CA ALA A 269 1.56 3.97 14.82
C ALA A 269 0.94 5.29 15.30
N GLU A 270 1.27 6.42 14.64
CA GLU A 270 0.65 7.73 14.90
C GLU A 270 -0.85 7.72 14.59
N SER A 271 -1.27 7.15 13.45
CA SER A 271 -2.68 7.00 13.05
C SER A 271 -3.50 6.16 14.03
N ALA A 272 -2.86 5.22 14.73
CA ALA A 272 -3.47 4.35 15.74
C ALA A 272 -3.19 4.80 17.18
N SER A 273 -2.67 6.02 17.38
CA SER A 273 -2.32 6.60 18.70
C SER A 273 -1.47 5.66 19.58
N THR A 274 -0.54 4.94 18.96
CA THR A 274 0.36 3.97 19.60
C THR A 274 1.79 4.52 19.60
N ALA A 275 2.53 4.30 20.69
CA ALA A 275 3.92 4.78 20.85
C ALA A 275 4.96 4.11 19.93
N GLY A 276 4.55 3.11 19.13
CA GLY A 276 5.37 2.44 18.13
C GLY A 276 6.58 1.70 18.71
N SER A 277 7.68 1.63 17.94
CA SER A 277 8.82 0.73 18.21
C SER A 277 9.58 0.93 19.52
N SER A 278 9.40 2.07 20.19
CA SER A 278 10.01 2.37 21.50
C SER A 278 9.16 1.96 22.69
N SER A 279 7.92 1.54 22.45
CA SER A 279 6.95 1.14 23.46
C SER A 279 7.23 -0.28 23.98
N THR A 280 6.81 -0.56 25.21
CA THR A 280 6.64 -1.92 25.75
C THR A 280 5.62 -2.70 24.94
N PHE A 281 4.50 -2.06 24.61
CA PHE A 281 3.46 -2.57 23.74
C PHE A 281 3.50 -1.78 22.43
N TRP A 282 4.29 -2.28 21.48
CA TRP A 282 4.66 -1.56 20.26
C TRP A 282 3.73 -1.80 19.08
N CYS A 283 2.85 -2.80 19.16
CA CYS A 283 2.00 -3.14 18.03
C CYS A 283 0.80 -2.21 17.98
N ARG A 284 0.51 -1.71 16.78
CA ARG A 284 -0.64 -0.85 16.50
C ARG A 284 -1.95 -1.64 16.40
N VAL A 285 -1.88 -2.95 16.16
CA VAL A 285 -3.06 -3.81 15.94
C VAL A 285 -3.46 -4.52 17.23
N ASP A 286 -2.49 -4.94 18.05
CA ASP A 286 -2.73 -5.75 19.24
C ASP A 286 -1.94 -5.26 20.47
N ASP A 287 -2.17 -5.91 21.61
CA ASP A 287 -1.48 -5.68 22.87
C ASP A 287 -0.22 -6.55 23.05
N ASN A 288 0.34 -7.08 21.96
CA ASN A 288 1.48 -7.96 22.07
C ASN A 288 2.76 -7.15 22.37
N GLY A 289 3.63 -7.68 23.22
CA GLY A 289 4.83 -6.98 23.69
C GLY A 289 5.14 -7.23 25.18
N GLY A 290 5.29 -6.16 25.94
CA GLY A 290 5.62 -6.18 27.37
C GLY A 290 7.08 -5.84 27.69
N SER A 291 7.42 -5.96 28.98
CA SER A 291 8.78 -5.73 29.46
C SER A 291 9.78 -6.68 28.77
N ALA A 292 11.05 -6.31 28.75
CA ALA A 292 12.08 -7.18 28.19
C ALA A 292 12.12 -8.54 28.89
N SER A 293 11.97 -8.58 30.22
CA SER A 293 11.93 -9.83 30.98
C SER A 293 10.70 -10.68 30.64
N HIS A 294 9.54 -10.06 30.44
CA HIS A 294 8.34 -10.79 30.04
C HIS A 294 8.52 -11.45 28.67
N ARG A 295 9.06 -10.73 27.68
CA ARG A 295 9.34 -11.25 26.34
C ARG A 295 10.38 -12.35 26.28
N GLU A 296 11.13 -12.56 27.37
CA GLU A 296 12.11 -13.65 27.50
C GLU A 296 11.53 -14.86 28.25
N THR A 297 10.32 -14.76 28.80
CA THR A 297 9.60 -15.92 29.33
C THR A 297 9.14 -16.84 28.20
N ASP A 298 8.88 -18.12 28.51
CA ASP A 298 8.39 -19.08 27.51
C ASP A 298 7.08 -18.61 26.85
N THR A 299 6.15 -18.10 27.66
CA THR A 299 4.86 -17.59 27.18
C THR A 299 5.03 -16.28 26.42
N GLY A 300 5.76 -15.32 26.97
CA GLY A 300 5.96 -14.02 26.34
C GLY A 300 6.76 -14.09 25.04
N TYR A 301 7.76 -14.98 24.94
CA TYR A 301 8.50 -15.17 23.70
C TYR A 301 7.65 -15.85 22.63
N HIS A 302 6.92 -16.92 22.98
CA HIS A 302 6.04 -17.60 22.03
C HIS A 302 4.92 -16.70 21.51
N ALA A 303 4.35 -15.84 22.37
CA ALA A 303 3.30 -14.90 21.99
C ALA A 303 3.72 -13.97 20.83
N LEU A 304 5.00 -13.62 20.69
CA LEU A 304 5.48 -12.72 19.63
C LEU A 304 5.35 -13.28 18.21
N PHE A 305 5.10 -14.58 18.05
CA PHE A 305 4.97 -15.28 16.76
C PHE A 305 3.55 -15.29 16.21
N SER A 306 2.58 -14.72 16.93
CA SER A 306 1.18 -14.70 16.53
C SER A 306 0.51 -13.39 16.94
N PRO A 307 -0.63 -13.02 16.34
CA PRO A 307 -1.43 -11.89 16.81
C PRO A 307 -1.86 -12.07 18.28
N GLY A 308 -1.75 -11.00 19.06
CA GLY A 308 -2.23 -10.90 20.44
C GLY A 308 -3.69 -10.45 20.54
N LYS A 309 -4.10 -9.88 21.68
CA LYS A 309 -5.46 -9.35 21.84
C LYS A 309 -5.59 -8.07 21.00
N PRO A 310 -6.58 -7.97 20.09
CA PRO A 310 -6.78 -6.77 19.29
C PRO A 310 -7.02 -5.53 20.15
N ARG A 311 -6.42 -4.41 19.73
CA ARG A 311 -6.75 -3.08 20.23
C ARG A 311 -8.06 -2.60 19.62
N THR A 312 -8.78 -1.77 20.35
CA THR A 312 -10.03 -1.14 19.88
C THR A 312 -9.95 0.38 20.02
N PRO A 313 -10.58 1.15 19.13
CA PRO A 313 -10.65 2.60 19.26
C PRO A 313 -11.22 3.04 20.61
N GLU A 314 -12.24 2.36 21.14
CA GLU A 314 -12.90 2.67 22.40
C GLU A 314 -11.96 2.52 23.60
N GLU A 315 -11.19 1.42 23.66
CA GLU A 315 -10.18 1.22 24.70
C GLU A 315 -9.10 2.31 24.59
N THR A 316 -8.62 2.61 23.38
CA THR A 316 -7.58 3.63 23.15
C THR A 316 -8.05 5.03 23.56
N ILE A 317 -9.27 5.44 23.17
CA ILE A 317 -9.90 6.70 23.61
C ILE A 317 -9.97 6.76 25.13
N THR A 318 -10.40 5.67 25.77
CA THR A 318 -10.47 5.59 27.24
C THR A 318 -9.10 5.81 27.89
N ARG A 319 -8.03 5.21 27.35
CA ARG A 319 -6.66 5.43 27.84
C ARG A 319 -6.20 6.86 27.64
N ILE A 320 -6.53 7.49 26.50
CA ILE A 320 -6.19 8.89 26.24
C ILE A 320 -6.92 9.81 27.24
N LYS A 321 -8.23 9.60 27.47
CA LYS A 321 -9.01 10.36 28.46
C LYS A 321 -8.40 10.22 29.88
N GLN A 322 -7.94 9.02 30.25
CA GLN A 322 -7.22 8.79 31.52
C GLN A 322 -5.90 9.58 31.60
N GLN A 323 -5.10 9.59 30.53
CA GLN A 323 -3.85 10.35 30.47
C GLN A 323 -4.08 11.87 30.60
N ILE A 324 -5.07 12.43 29.90
CA ILE A 324 -5.44 13.86 29.99
C ILE A 324 -5.89 14.20 31.42
N LYS A 325 -6.71 13.34 32.04
CA LYS A 325 -7.15 13.55 33.43
C LYS A 325 -5.97 13.47 34.41
N ALA A 326 -5.03 12.55 34.21
CA ALA A 326 -3.82 12.45 35.04
C ALA A 326 -2.91 13.67 34.87
N ALA A 327 -2.81 14.22 33.66
CA ALA A 327 -2.03 15.44 33.38
C ALA A 327 -2.51 16.65 34.20
N CYS A 328 -3.81 16.74 34.50
CA CYS A 328 -4.41 17.78 35.33
C CYS A 328 -3.92 17.77 36.81
N LEU A 329 -3.20 16.72 37.24
CA LEU A 329 -2.54 16.66 38.56
C LEU A 329 -1.14 17.31 38.57
N GLY A 330 -0.57 17.66 37.41
CA GLY A 330 0.79 18.22 37.32
C GLY A 330 1.93 17.20 37.48
N VAL A 331 1.60 15.91 37.54
CA VAL A 331 2.56 14.80 37.74
C VAL A 331 2.86 14.10 36.41
N GLU A 332 3.94 14.51 35.76
CA GLU A 332 4.37 14.00 34.46
C GLU A 332 4.65 12.49 34.46
N SER A 333 5.31 11.98 35.51
CA SER A 333 5.62 10.56 35.65
C SER A 333 4.38 9.66 35.74
N ALA A 334 3.25 10.19 36.21
CA ALA A 334 1.98 9.45 36.24
C ALA A 334 1.46 9.22 34.81
N VAL A 335 1.60 10.21 33.92
CA VAL A 335 1.25 10.07 32.51
C VAL A 335 2.21 9.12 31.80
N GLU A 336 3.53 9.25 32.04
CA GLU A 336 4.55 8.35 31.48
C GLU A 336 4.31 6.88 31.87
N THR A 337 3.87 6.63 33.11
CA THR A 337 3.51 5.30 33.59
C THR A 337 2.30 4.74 32.82
N LEU A 338 1.22 5.52 32.70
CA LEU A 338 0.03 5.12 31.92
C LEU A 338 0.37 4.82 30.45
N GLN A 339 1.22 5.64 29.83
CA GLN A 339 1.69 5.41 28.46
C GLN A 339 2.53 4.14 28.35
N THR A 340 3.39 3.88 29.32
CA THR A 340 4.25 2.68 29.36
C THR A 340 3.44 1.40 29.61
N GLU A 341 2.39 1.46 30.42
CA GLU A 341 1.56 0.30 30.74
C GLU A 341 0.60 -0.08 29.60
N THR A 342 0.24 0.88 28.74
CA THR A 342 -0.77 0.67 27.69
C THR A 342 -0.20 0.69 26.27
N GLY A 343 0.98 1.30 26.08
CA GLY A 343 1.56 1.62 24.78
C GLY A 343 0.82 2.70 24.00
N VAL A 344 -0.20 3.34 24.60
CA VAL A 344 -0.99 4.39 23.96
C VAL A 344 -0.30 5.73 24.11
N ASN A 345 -0.03 6.40 23.00
CA ASN A 345 0.53 7.75 22.95
C ASN A 345 -0.07 8.51 21.76
N ASP A 346 -0.95 9.45 22.07
CA ASP A 346 -1.67 10.24 21.09
C ASP A 346 -1.01 11.61 20.90
N LYS A 347 -0.69 11.97 19.65
CA LYS A 347 0.07 13.19 19.34
C LYS A 347 -0.73 14.47 19.53
N ILE A 348 -2.06 14.43 19.32
CA ILE A 348 -2.94 15.58 19.58
C ILE A 348 -3.08 15.76 21.10
N ALA A 349 -3.35 14.67 21.83
CA ALA A 349 -3.44 14.71 23.29
C ALA A 349 -2.13 15.11 23.95
N ALA A 350 -0.97 14.74 23.40
CA ALA A 350 0.35 15.11 23.91
C ALA A 350 0.58 16.64 23.91
N HIS A 351 -0.09 17.41 23.06
CA HIS A 351 -0.11 18.87 23.17
C HIS A 351 -0.81 19.31 24.46
N TRP A 352 -2.05 18.85 24.67
CA TRP A 352 -2.88 19.20 25.82
C TRP A 352 -2.28 18.72 27.14
N ILE A 353 -1.74 17.49 27.19
CA ILE A 353 -1.09 16.91 28.36
C ILE A 353 0.04 17.83 28.86
N ARG A 354 0.92 18.30 27.96
CA ARG A 354 2.02 19.20 28.34
C ARG A 354 1.51 20.52 28.91
N LEU A 355 0.51 21.11 28.24
CA LEU A 355 -0.09 22.37 28.67
C LEU A 355 -0.78 22.24 30.04
N LEU A 356 -1.50 21.14 30.25
CA LEU A 356 -2.21 20.83 31.50
C LEU A 356 -1.24 20.59 32.65
N ILE A 357 -0.13 19.87 32.43
CA ILE A 357 0.89 19.66 33.47
C ILE A 357 1.46 20.99 33.94
N THR A 358 1.82 21.88 33.01
CA THR A 358 2.33 23.22 33.36
C THR A 358 1.28 24.02 34.12
N LYS A 359 0.06 24.11 33.61
CA LYS A 359 -1.04 24.84 34.28
C LYS A 359 -1.35 24.31 35.68
N ALA A 360 -1.37 22.98 35.84
CA ALA A 360 -1.58 22.35 37.14
C ALA A 360 -0.48 22.71 38.14
N ARG A 361 0.79 22.64 37.72
CA ARG A 361 1.93 23.02 38.57
C ARG A 361 1.84 24.48 39.01
N ASP A 362 1.50 25.39 38.09
CA ASP A 362 1.38 26.82 38.39
C ASP A 362 0.23 27.11 39.37
N ILE A 363 -0.97 26.56 39.12
CA ILE A 363 -2.13 26.77 40.00
C ILE A 363 -1.89 26.14 41.38
N GLN A 364 -1.25 24.96 41.46
CA GLN A 364 -0.89 24.34 42.73
C GLN A 364 0.15 25.18 43.47
N GLN A 365 1.15 25.73 42.78
CA GLN A 365 2.12 26.63 43.37
C GLN A 365 1.43 27.82 44.05
N ASP A 366 0.41 28.40 43.40
CA ASP A 366 -0.34 29.53 43.94
C ASP A 366 -1.37 29.17 45.02
N LYS A 367 -2.20 28.15 44.80
CA LYS A 367 -3.30 27.75 45.70
C LYS A 367 -2.85 26.86 46.86
N VAL A 368 -1.70 26.19 46.79
CA VAL A 368 -1.25 25.24 47.83
C VAL A 368 0.01 25.73 48.56
N TYR A 369 1.01 26.21 47.81
CA TYR A 369 2.36 26.43 48.35
C TYR A 369 2.67 27.90 48.66
N ASN A 370 2.15 28.84 47.86
CA ASN A 370 2.39 30.27 48.03
C ASN A 370 1.64 30.81 49.27
N ARG A 371 2.39 31.27 50.27
CA ARG A 371 1.83 31.70 51.56
C ARG A 371 0.84 32.87 51.46
N THR A 372 0.92 33.67 50.42
CA THR A 372 0.09 34.87 50.24
C THR A 372 -1.24 34.55 49.56
N THR A 373 -1.24 33.58 48.63
CA THR A 373 -2.38 33.27 47.76
C THR A 373 -2.97 31.88 48.01
N ARG A 374 -2.38 31.07 48.90
CA ARG A 374 -2.86 29.73 49.19
C ARG A 374 -4.28 29.73 49.74
N ASP A 375 -4.97 28.63 49.47
CA ASP A 375 -6.33 28.37 49.90
C ASP A 375 -6.50 28.64 51.41
N PRO A 376 -7.56 29.36 51.81
CA PRO A 376 -7.85 29.66 53.22
C PRO A 376 -7.85 28.44 54.14
N ARG A 377 -8.26 27.25 53.64
CA ARG A 377 -8.25 25.99 54.40
C ARG A 377 -6.85 25.61 54.90
N LEU A 378 -5.79 26.10 54.25
CA LEU A 378 -4.39 25.85 54.63
C LEU A 378 -3.80 26.92 55.57
N ASN A 379 -4.55 27.99 55.88
CA ASN A 379 -4.10 29.08 56.74
C ASN A 379 -4.30 28.83 58.24
N ASP A 380 -5.14 27.86 58.60
CA ASP A 380 -5.30 27.44 59.99
C ASP A 380 -3.98 26.84 60.53
N LYS A 381 -3.54 27.35 61.69
CA LYS A 381 -2.30 26.94 62.37
C LYS A 381 -2.49 25.66 63.19
N HIS A 382 -3.73 25.25 63.46
CA HIS A 382 -4.06 24.05 64.23
C HIS A 382 -4.08 22.78 63.36
N ILE A 383 -4.27 22.92 62.06
CA ILE A 383 -4.30 21.82 61.08
C ILE A 383 -2.87 21.42 60.68
N LYS A 384 -2.45 20.21 61.09
CA LYS A 384 -1.08 19.68 60.90
C LYS A 384 -1.08 18.20 60.52
N GLY A 385 0.06 17.71 60.04
CA GLY A 385 0.26 16.29 59.75
C GLY A 385 -0.70 15.77 58.67
N VAL A 386 -1.35 14.63 58.96
CA VAL A 386 -2.23 13.91 58.01
C VAL A 386 -3.41 14.76 57.55
N GLU A 387 -4.05 15.49 58.46
CA GLU A 387 -5.22 16.33 58.16
C GLU A 387 -4.87 17.46 57.18
N ARG A 388 -3.68 18.06 57.34
CA ARG A 388 -3.18 19.08 56.41
C ARG A 388 -2.93 18.52 55.02
N GLU A 389 -2.36 17.30 54.93
CA GLU A 389 -2.14 16.65 53.64
C GLU A 389 -3.45 16.25 52.96
N GLN A 390 -4.46 15.80 53.71
CA GLN A 390 -5.80 15.53 53.16
C GLN A 390 -6.42 16.78 52.54
N ILE A 391 -6.30 17.94 53.19
CA ILE A 391 -6.78 19.22 52.65
C ILE A 391 -6.01 19.60 51.36
N LYS A 392 -4.69 19.41 51.33
CA LYS A 392 -3.91 19.64 50.10
C LYS A 392 -4.39 18.74 48.96
N GLN A 393 -4.61 17.45 49.23
CA GLN A 393 -5.12 16.51 48.23
C GLN A 393 -6.52 16.89 47.74
N ALA A 394 -7.40 17.36 48.62
CA ALA A 394 -8.72 17.86 48.24
C ALA A 394 -8.61 19.10 47.32
N ILE A 395 -7.75 20.06 47.66
CA ILE A 395 -7.49 21.25 46.80
C ILE A 395 -6.93 20.81 45.44
N ILE A 396 -5.98 19.87 45.42
CA ILE A 396 -5.41 19.35 44.16
C ILE A 396 -6.49 18.65 43.32
N ALA A 397 -7.40 17.89 43.94
CA ALA A 397 -8.51 17.25 43.24
C ALA A 397 -9.51 18.27 42.67
N GLU A 398 -9.78 19.37 43.37
CA GLU A 398 -10.59 20.48 42.86
C GLU A 398 -9.91 21.14 41.65
N ILE A 399 -8.60 21.44 41.75
CA ILE A 399 -7.81 21.97 40.63
C ILE A 399 -7.85 21.01 39.43
N GLN A 400 -7.75 19.70 39.68
CA GLN A 400 -7.83 18.69 38.63
C GLN A 400 -9.16 18.77 37.88
N ASN A 401 -10.28 18.89 38.60
CA ASN A 401 -11.61 19.00 38.01
C ASN A 401 -11.79 20.33 37.26
N GLU A 402 -11.31 21.45 37.82
CA GLU A 402 -11.32 22.77 37.17
C GLU A 402 -10.56 22.73 35.84
N LEU A 403 -9.36 22.14 35.82
CA LEU A 403 -8.53 22.04 34.62
C LEU A 403 -9.11 21.06 33.59
N PHE A 404 -9.72 19.97 34.03
CA PHE A 404 -10.39 19.04 33.13
C PHE A 404 -11.62 19.69 32.47
N ALA A 405 -12.41 20.45 33.23
CA ALA A 405 -13.51 21.24 32.68
C ALA A 405 -12.99 22.32 31.72
N TRP A 406 -11.89 22.99 32.06
CA TRP A 406 -11.26 23.99 31.21
C TRP A 406 -10.83 23.41 29.85
N VAL A 407 -10.17 22.25 29.84
CA VAL A 407 -9.68 21.68 28.57
C VAL A 407 -10.82 21.31 27.64
N ILE A 408 -11.96 20.83 28.15
CA ILE A 408 -13.14 20.54 27.32
C ILE A 408 -13.60 21.77 26.53
N LEU A 409 -13.44 22.98 27.07
CA LEU A 409 -13.80 24.22 26.39
C LEU A 409 -12.80 24.60 25.29
N GLN A 410 -11.67 23.89 25.16
CA GLN A 410 -10.62 24.22 24.20
C GLN A 410 -10.72 23.37 22.92
N PRO A 411 -10.24 23.88 21.77
CA PRO A 411 -10.01 25.30 21.48
C PRO A 411 -11.33 26.09 21.57
N GLU A 412 -11.26 27.29 22.13
CA GLU A 412 -12.45 28.10 22.45
C GLU A 412 -13.29 28.42 21.21
N ASP A 413 -12.66 28.85 20.12
CA ASP A 413 -13.33 29.19 18.86
C ASP A 413 -14.10 28.00 18.28
N ARG A 414 -13.50 26.80 18.34
CA ARG A 414 -14.13 25.56 17.88
C ARG A 414 -15.24 25.10 18.82
N TYR A 415 -15.08 25.24 20.14
CA TYR A 415 -16.14 24.97 21.11
C TYR A 415 -17.35 25.90 20.92
N GLN A 416 -17.10 27.19 20.69
CA GLN A 416 -18.13 28.18 20.39
C GLN A 416 -18.78 27.98 19.01
N ALA A 417 -18.19 27.19 18.11
CA ALA A 417 -18.81 26.79 16.85
C ALA A 417 -19.76 25.57 16.97
N LEU A 418 -19.75 24.87 18.10
CA LEU A 418 -20.61 23.70 18.33
C LEU A 418 -22.08 24.07 18.47
N SER A 419 -22.96 23.12 18.10
CA SER A 419 -24.40 23.19 18.39
C SER A 419 -24.67 23.15 19.91
N GLU A 420 -25.85 23.64 20.34
CA GLU A 420 -26.22 23.56 21.76
C GLU A 420 -26.27 22.13 22.29
N GLU A 421 -26.70 21.16 21.47
CA GLU A 421 -26.75 19.75 21.83
C GLU A 421 -25.35 19.19 22.06
N SER A 422 -24.43 19.45 21.12
CA SER A 422 -23.03 19.02 21.25
C SER A 422 -22.32 19.67 22.44
N ARG A 423 -22.69 20.90 22.83
CA ARG A 423 -22.12 21.54 24.03
C ARG A 423 -22.62 20.89 25.33
N LYS A 424 -23.84 20.34 25.35
CA LYS A 424 -24.41 19.65 26.53
C LYS A 424 -23.68 18.35 26.87
N GLU A 425 -23.08 17.69 25.87
CA GLU A 425 -22.30 16.47 26.08
C GLU A 425 -21.09 16.73 26.99
N ASN A 426 -20.50 17.93 26.93
CA ASN A 426 -19.39 18.37 27.78
C ASN A 426 -18.24 17.34 27.86
N GLU A 427 -17.82 16.83 26.70
CA GLU A 427 -16.76 15.83 26.60
C GLU A 427 -15.55 16.31 25.78
N LEU A 428 -14.43 15.61 25.96
CA LEU A 428 -13.27 15.71 25.07
C LEU A 428 -13.68 15.25 23.66
N ARG A 429 -13.33 16.06 22.66
CA ARG A 429 -13.72 15.89 21.25
C ARG A 429 -12.59 15.33 20.37
N PRO A 430 -12.90 14.41 19.44
CA PRO A 430 -11.95 13.94 18.42
C PRO A 430 -11.55 15.09 17.49
N GLY A 431 -10.31 15.09 17.00
CA GLY A 431 -9.72 16.17 16.18
C GLY A 431 -9.25 17.37 17.01
N ASP A 432 -9.97 17.71 18.08
CA ASP A 432 -9.61 18.81 18.99
C ASP A 432 -8.62 18.36 20.08
N HIS A 433 -8.95 17.27 20.78
CA HIS A 433 -8.26 16.83 21.99
C HIS A 433 -7.45 15.55 21.81
N TYR A 434 -7.85 14.72 20.86
CA TYR A 434 -7.21 13.45 20.53
C TYR A 434 -7.43 13.13 19.04
N ASN A 435 -6.72 12.11 18.55
CA ASN A 435 -6.79 11.67 17.16
C ASN A 435 -8.22 11.44 16.64
N VAL A 436 -8.57 12.13 15.55
CA VAL A 436 -9.89 12.04 14.91
C VAL A 436 -10.20 10.67 14.32
N LEU A 437 -9.18 9.91 13.92
CA LEU A 437 -9.34 8.62 13.26
C LEU A 437 -9.94 7.56 14.20
N LEU A 438 -9.79 7.71 15.51
CA LEU A 438 -10.40 6.82 16.52
C LEU A 438 -11.93 6.96 16.59
N SER A 439 -12.51 7.98 15.97
CA SER A 439 -13.96 8.24 15.96
C SER A 439 -14.52 8.41 14.55
N LEU A 440 -13.72 8.13 13.52
CA LEU A 440 -14.17 8.27 12.13
C LEU A 440 -15.04 7.08 11.76
N ARG A 441 -16.32 7.35 11.47
CA ARG A 441 -17.30 6.32 11.10
C ARG A 441 -16.80 5.46 9.93
N GLY A 442 -16.91 4.13 10.09
CA GLY A 442 -16.51 3.14 9.08
C GLY A 442 -15.00 2.86 8.99
N LEU A 443 -14.21 3.41 9.93
CA LEU A 443 -12.76 3.23 10.01
C LEU A 443 -12.32 2.91 11.46
N ASP A 444 -11.54 1.84 11.60
CA ASP A 444 -10.83 1.48 12.82
C ASP A 444 -9.31 1.56 12.54
N PRO A 445 -8.57 2.54 13.06
CA PRO A 445 -7.15 2.68 12.74
C PRO A 445 -6.27 1.52 13.24
N HIS A 446 -6.73 0.71 14.20
CA HIS A 446 -6.01 -0.49 14.66
C HIS A 446 -6.14 -1.63 13.65
N ARG A 447 -7.35 -1.87 13.14
CA ARG A 447 -7.63 -2.95 12.18
C ARG A 447 -7.39 -2.52 10.73
N ASP A 448 -7.52 -1.24 10.41
CA ASP A 448 -7.52 -0.72 9.05
C ASP A 448 -6.21 -0.08 8.60
N SER A 449 -5.12 -0.34 9.35
CA SER A 449 -3.75 0.02 9.01
C SER A 449 -2.96 -1.23 8.59
N PRO A 450 -3.24 -1.81 7.40
CA PRO A 450 -2.69 -3.11 7.01
C PRO A 450 -1.17 -3.09 6.94
N CYS A 451 -0.55 -4.27 7.02
CA CYS A 451 0.88 -4.48 6.91
C CYS A 451 1.43 -4.08 5.53
N GLU A 452 1.86 -2.82 5.40
CA GLU A 452 2.38 -2.28 4.15
C GLU A 452 3.70 -2.96 3.75
N ILE A 453 3.70 -3.65 2.60
CA ILE A 453 4.77 -4.58 2.20
C ILE A 453 6.08 -3.88 1.78
N LEU A 454 6.06 -2.62 1.34
CA LEU A 454 7.29 -1.89 1.05
C LEU A 454 8.07 -1.58 2.34
N HIS A 455 7.41 -1.05 3.36
CA HIS A 455 8.04 -0.63 4.60
C HIS A 455 8.27 -1.78 5.57
N THR A 456 7.35 -2.76 5.63
CA THR A 456 7.44 -3.87 6.59
C THR A 456 8.24 -5.05 6.05
N TYR A 457 8.04 -5.43 4.79
CA TYR A 457 8.73 -6.57 4.19
C TYR A 457 10.03 -6.15 3.47
N LEU A 458 9.99 -5.30 2.44
CA LEU A 458 11.19 -4.93 1.68
C LEU A 458 12.20 -4.09 2.50
N LEU A 459 11.74 -2.99 3.09
CA LEU A 459 12.56 -2.10 3.93
C LEU A 459 12.60 -2.54 5.41
N GLY A 460 12.03 -3.71 5.71
CA GLY A 460 12.10 -4.39 7.00
C GLY A 460 12.76 -5.75 6.87
N ALA A 461 11.98 -6.82 6.69
CA ALA A 461 12.46 -8.21 6.61
C ALA A 461 13.64 -8.38 5.63
N ASP A 462 13.48 -8.08 4.34
CA ASP A 462 14.55 -8.22 3.32
C ASP A 462 15.80 -7.43 3.70
N LYS A 463 15.60 -6.18 4.15
CA LYS A 463 16.71 -5.32 4.60
C LYS A 463 17.45 -5.93 5.78
N TYR A 464 16.76 -6.56 6.72
CA TYR A 464 17.38 -7.25 7.85
C TYR A 464 18.15 -8.48 7.39
N VAL A 465 17.58 -9.32 6.51
CA VAL A 465 18.25 -10.51 5.96
C VAL A 465 19.52 -10.09 5.20
N TRP A 466 19.43 -9.07 4.35
CA TRP A 466 20.56 -8.54 3.60
C TRP A 466 21.66 -7.96 4.52
N HIS A 467 21.26 -7.25 5.58
CA HIS A 467 22.22 -6.73 6.55
C HIS A 467 22.99 -7.87 7.24
N GLU A 468 22.29 -8.88 7.77
CA GLU A 468 22.96 -10.02 8.41
C GLU A 468 23.86 -10.78 7.45
N THR A 469 23.42 -10.95 6.21
CA THR A 469 24.19 -11.65 5.17
C THR A 469 25.49 -10.92 4.85
N THR A 470 25.45 -9.59 4.68
CA THR A 470 26.57 -8.82 4.13
C THR A 470 27.45 -8.13 5.17
N LYS A 471 27.02 -8.13 6.43
CA LYS A 471 27.79 -7.63 7.59
C LYS A 471 29.17 -8.31 7.73
N PRO A 472 29.33 -9.65 7.60
CA PRO A 472 30.64 -10.28 7.73
C PRO A 472 31.50 -10.25 6.44
N TRP A 473 30.97 -9.72 5.33
CA TRP A 473 31.68 -9.79 4.04
C TRP A 473 32.88 -8.86 3.97
N ASN A 474 33.99 -9.40 3.46
CA ASN A 474 35.09 -8.63 2.90
C ASN A 474 34.82 -8.22 1.43
N ASP A 475 35.70 -7.41 0.85
CA ASP A 475 35.54 -6.89 -0.51
C ASP A 475 35.54 -8.00 -1.56
N ALA A 476 36.37 -9.05 -1.41
CA ALA A 476 36.44 -10.17 -2.35
C ALA A 476 35.14 -11.00 -2.38
N GLN A 477 34.52 -11.24 -1.21
CA GLN A 477 33.21 -11.87 -1.11
C GLN A 477 32.14 -11.03 -1.80
N GLY A 478 32.15 -9.71 -1.56
CA GLY A 478 31.26 -8.77 -2.24
C GLY A 478 31.41 -8.79 -3.76
N GLU A 479 32.64 -8.75 -4.28
CA GLU A 479 32.92 -8.84 -5.71
C GLU A 479 32.47 -10.17 -6.32
N SER A 480 32.70 -11.28 -5.61
CA SER A 480 32.27 -12.61 -6.02
C SER A 480 30.75 -12.68 -6.15
N PHE A 481 30.01 -12.21 -5.14
CA PHE A 481 28.55 -12.15 -5.19
C PHE A 481 28.07 -11.25 -6.33
N ALA A 482 28.67 -10.07 -6.52
CA ALA A 482 28.29 -9.16 -7.60
C ALA A 482 28.46 -9.79 -8.99
N ALA A 483 29.57 -10.50 -9.23
CA ALA A 483 29.82 -11.17 -10.51
C ALA A 483 28.80 -12.29 -10.78
N ARG A 484 28.42 -13.05 -9.75
CA ARG A 484 27.39 -14.10 -9.83
C ARG A 484 26.01 -13.51 -10.11
N LEU A 485 25.59 -12.53 -9.32
CA LEU A 485 24.30 -11.86 -9.48
C LEU A 485 24.17 -11.15 -10.84
N GLN A 486 25.26 -10.59 -11.37
CA GLN A 486 25.24 -9.97 -12.71
C GLN A 486 24.97 -10.98 -13.84
N SER A 487 25.27 -12.25 -13.61
CA SER A 487 25.10 -13.36 -14.56
C SER A 487 23.73 -14.06 -14.43
N ALA A 488 22.93 -13.71 -13.41
CA ALA A 488 21.63 -14.30 -13.17
C ALA A 488 20.63 -14.00 -14.31
N SER A 489 19.70 -14.94 -14.55
CA SER A 489 18.65 -14.76 -15.56
C SER A 489 17.55 -13.82 -15.04
N PHE A 490 17.25 -12.75 -15.77
CA PHE A 490 16.15 -11.82 -15.46
C PHE A 490 14.86 -12.14 -16.21
N ASP A 491 14.91 -13.10 -17.15
CA ASP A 491 13.74 -13.49 -17.93
C ASP A 491 12.66 -14.05 -17.01
N GLY A 492 11.46 -13.47 -17.06
CA GLY A 492 10.33 -13.89 -16.23
C GLY A 492 10.20 -13.22 -14.87
N LEU A 493 11.01 -12.21 -14.52
CA LEU A 493 10.96 -11.50 -13.22
C LEU A 493 10.32 -10.10 -13.25
N ASN A 494 9.73 -9.69 -14.38
CA ASN A 494 9.13 -8.36 -14.63
C ASN A 494 9.92 -7.18 -14.00
N MET A 495 11.24 -7.18 -14.16
CA MET A 495 12.14 -6.19 -13.59
C MET A 495 13.27 -5.81 -14.55
N ALA A 496 13.83 -4.62 -14.39
CA ALA A 496 15.01 -4.22 -15.12
C ALA A 496 16.25 -5.00 -14.63
N PRO A 497 17.25 -5.27 -15.50
CA PRO A 497 18.49 -5.91 -15.09
C PRO A 497 19.16 -5.17 -13.93
N LEU A 498 19.61 -5.93 -12.92
CA LEU A 498 20.27 -5.38 -11.75
C LEU A 498 21.68 -4.90 -12.07
N ARG A 499 22.07 -3.78 -11.45
CA ARG A 499 23.46 -3.31 -11.41
C ARG A 499 24.15 -3.93 -10.19
N ALA A 500 24.62 -5.17 -10.31
CA ALA A 500 25.07 -5.95 -9.15
C ALA A 500 26.21 -5.27 -8.36
N SER A 501 27.20 -4.68 -9.05
CA SER A 501 28.29 -3.95 -8.39
C SER A 501 27.79 -2.75 -7.56
N TYR A 502 26.75 -2.05 -8.04
CA TYR A 502 26.14 -0.95 -7.30
C TYR A 502 25.48 -1.46 -6.01
N LEU A 503 24.81 -2.62 -6.05
CA LEU A 503 24.14 -3.19 -4.88
C LEU A 503 25.13 -3.52 -3.76
N VAL A 504 26.29 -4.06 -4.12
CA VAL A 504 27.35 -4.39 -3.15
C VAL A 504 28.05 -3.12 -2.63
N GLN A 505 28.41 -2.20 -3.54
CA GLN A 505 29.06 -0.94 -3.18
C GLN A 505 28.21 -0.10 -2.21
N TYR A 506 26.89 -0.05 -2.43
CA TYR A 506 25.95 0.72 -1.62
C TYR A 506 25.04 -0.19 -0.77
N LYS A 507 25.57 -1.33 -0.27
CA LYS A 507 24.82 -2.36 0.45
C LYS A 507 23.98 -1.84 1.64
N ASN A 508 24.34 -0.70 2.22
CA ASN A 508 23.62 -0.07 3.34
C ASN A 508 22.62 1.04 2.93
N SER A 509 22.48 1.33 1.64
CA SER A 509 21.62 2.41 1.11
C SER A 509 20.74 1.95 -0.06
N LEU A 510 20.32 0.69 0.01
CA LEU A 510 19.40 0.10 -0.96
C LEU A 510 17.95 0.54 -0.69
N ILE A 511 17.13 0.51 -1.73
CA ILE A 511 15.71 0.90 -1.73
C ILE A 511 14.83 -0.29 -2.16
N GLY A 512 13.51 -0.17 -2.03
CA GLY A 512 12.56 -1.28 -2.27
C GLY A 512 12.80 -2.06 -3.57
N LYS A 513 12.99 -1.38 -4.70
CA LYS A 513 13.27 -2.05 -6.00
C LYS A 513 14.52 -2.94 -6.00
N HIS A 514 15.54 -2.59 -5.19
CA HIS A 514 16.75 -3.40 -5.08
C HIS A 514 16.48 -4.65 -4.24
N PHE A 515 15.73 -4.52 -3.15
CA PHE A 515 15.33 -5.65 -2.31
C PHE A 515 14.41 -6.62 -3.05
N LYS A 516 13.43 -6.14 -3.83
CA LYS A 516 12.66 -6.99 -4.77
C LYS A 516 13.54 -7.82 -5.69
N GLY A 517 14.63 -7.25 -6.20
CA GLY A 517 15.58 -7.98 -7.03
C GLY A 517 16.40 -9.01 -6.26
N LEU A 518 16.86 -8.65 -5.06
CA LEU A 518 17.64 -9.54 -4.19
C LEU A 518 16.81 -10.70 -3.66
N GLN A 519 15.58 -10.49 -3.21
CA GLN A 519 14.67 -11.54 -2.73
C GLN A 519 14.47 -12.64 -3.80
N GLN A 520 14.31 -12.26 -5.07
CA GLN A 520 14.08 -13.21 -6.16
C GLN A 520 15.34 -13.96 -6.62
N LEU A 521 16.54 -13.38 -6.44
CA LEU A 521 17.75 -13.86 -7.12
C LEU A 521 18.95 -14.17 -6.22
N ALA A 522 19.03 -13.57 -5.02
CA ALA A 522 20.23 -13.64 -4.19
C ALA A 522 20.54 -15.09 -3.76
N ILE A 523 19.52 -15.87 -3.42
CA ILE A 523 19.68 -17.24 -2.90
C ILE A 523 20.45 -18.17 -3.86
N PHE A 524 20.27 -17.99 -5.17
CA PHE A 524 20.98 -18.76 -6.19
C PHE A 524 22.48 -18.45 -6.26
N GLN A 525 22.89 -17.29 -5.70
CA GLN A 525 24.27 -16.80 -5.75
C GLN A 525 25.03 -17.05 -4.44
N LEU A 526 24.32 -17.45 -3.37
CA LEU A 526 24.88 -17.71 -2.05
C LEU A 526 25.42 -19.14 -1.93
N ASP A 527 26.53 -19.26 -1.22
CA ASP A 527 27.16 -20.52 -0.81
C ASP A 527 27.70 -20.38 0.63
N GLU A 528 28.32 -21.45 1.14
CA GLU A 528 28.88 -21.51 2.50
C GLU A 528 29.97 -20.45 2.76
N THR A 529 30.58 -19.89 1.70
CA THR A 529 31.57 -18.81 1.83
C THR A 529 30.92 -17.43 1.98
N LEU A 530 29.64 -17.29 1.65
CA LEU A 530 28.89 -16.03 1.66
C LEU A 530 27.88 -15.94 2.81
N CYS A 531 27.36 -17.06 3.32
CA CYS A 531 26.49 -17.04 4.50
C CYS A 531 26.50 -18.37 5.26
N SER A 532 26.10 -18.33 6.54
CA SER A 532 25.91 -19.54 7.33
C SER A 532 24.68 -20.33 6.87
N PRO A 533 24.59 -21.64 7.20
CA PRO A 533 23.40 -22.44 6.90
C PRO A 533 22.10 -21.82 7.43
N ALA A 534 22.11 -21.28 8.66
CA ALA A 534 20.92 -20.63 9.25
C ALA A 534 20.47 -19.39 8.44
N VAL A 535 21.40 -18.57 7.95
CA VAL A 535 21.08 -17.42 7.10
C VAL A 535 20.61 -17.87 5.71
N PHE A 536 21.13 -18.97 5.19
CA PHE A 536 20.68 -19.56 3.93
C PHE A 536 19.22 -20.05 4.02
N GLU A 537 18.85 -20.76 5.10
CA GLU A 537 17.46 -21.16 5.38
C GLU A 537 16.54 -19.94 5.51
N LEU A 538 17.00 -18.88 6.18
CA LEU A 538 16.26 -17.63 6.29
C LEU A 538 16.00 -16.99 4.91
N TRP A 539 16.97 -16.99 3.99
CA TRP A 539 16.75 -16.52 2.61
C TRP A 539 15.73 -17.38 1.86
N LYS A 540 15.71 -18.71 2.08
CA LYS A 540 14.70 -19.60 1.48
C LYS A 540 13.31 -19.29 1.99
N ALA A 541 13.12 -19.30 3.31
CA ALA A 541 11.82 -18.97 3.93
C ALA A 541 11.34 -17.59 3.50
N ASN A 542 12.23 -16.60 3.54
CA ASN A 542 11.90 -15.23 3.14
C ASN A 542 11.55 -15.14 1.66
N GLY A 543 12.27 -15.85 0.78
CA GLY A 543 11.98 -15.91 -0.64
C GLY A 543 10.59 -16.48 -0.97
N VAL A 544 10.19 -17.55 -0.28
CA VAL A 544 8.84 -18.14 -0.41
C VAL A 544 7.77 -17.16 0.04
N LEU A 545 7.94 -16.52 1.21
CA LEU A 545 7.01 -15.49 1.70
C LEU A 545 6.87 -14.34 0.68
N GLY A 546 7.98 -13.84 0.14
CA GLY A 546 7.96 -12.76 -0.85
C GLY A 546 7.13 -13.10 -2.08
N ALA A 547 7.25 -14.31 -2.61
CA ALA A 547 6.45 -14.73 -3.77
C ALA A 547 4.95 -14.77 -3.48
N LEU A 548 4.53 -15.16 -2.27
CA LEU A 548 3.12 -15.17 -1.87
C LEU A 548 2.56 -13.74 -1.71
N LEU A 549 3.32 -12.84 -1.07
CA LEU A 549 2.89 -11.44 -0.84
C LEU A 549 2.63 -10.63 -2.12
N TRP A 550 3.17 -11.06 -3.26
CA TRP A 550 3.00 -10.40 -4.57
C TRP A 550 1.95 -11.03 -5.49
N TYR A 551 1.07 -11.87 -4.95
CA TYR A 551 -0.08 -12.38 -5.71
C TYR A 551 -0.93 -11.21 -6.24
N PRO A 552 -1.26 -11.18 -7.54
CA PRO A 552 -2.18 -10.19 -8.09
C PRO A 552 -3.65 -10.56 -7.88
N GLU A 553 -3.94 -11.85 -7.70
CA GLU A 553 -5.28 -12.38 -7.47
C GLU A 553 -5.20 -13.65 -6.62
N ILE A 554 -6.26 -13.95 -5.88
CA ILE A 554 -6.39 -15.12 -5.01
C ILE A 554 -7.68 -15.87 -5.35
N LYS A 555 -7.57 -17.10 -5.85
CA LYS A 555 -8.70 -17.96 -6.25
C LYS A 555 -9.29 -18.81 -5.11
N ASN A 556 -8.45 -19.15 -4.13
CA ASN A 556 -8.86 -19.89 -2.94
C ASN A 556 -8.23 -19.21 -1.74
N MET A 557 -9.03 -18.41 -1.02
CA MET A 557 -8.57 -17.60 0.09
C MET A 557 -8.05 -18.48 1.25
N ASP A 558 -8.77 -19.54 1.61
CA ASP A 558 -8.38 -20.39 2.75
C ASP A 558 -7.08 -21.16 2.47
N GLU A 559 -6.92 -21.74 1.27
CA GLU A 559 -5.68 -22.41 0.90
C GLU A 559 -4.50 -21.42 0.87
N TYR A 560 -4.70 -20.25 0.28
CA TYR A 560 -3.67 -19.22 0.22
C TYR A 560 -3.25 -18.73 1.62
N LEU A 561 -4.21 -18.50 2.52
CA LEU A 561 -3.93 -18.03 3.88
C LEU A 561 -3.28 -19.11 4.75
N ALA A 562 -3.58 -20.39 4.52
CA ALA A 562 -2.88 -21.50 5.15
C ALA A 562 -1.40 -21.54 4.73
N ASP A 563 -1.14 -21.45 3.42
CA ASP A 563 0.23 -21.37 2.89
C ASP A 563 0.98 -20.14 3.40
N LEU A 564 0.31 -18.98 3.39
CA LEU A 564 0.88 -17.72 3.84
C LEU A 564 1.27 -17.76 5.32
N SER A 565 0.41 -18.32 6.18
CA SER A 565 0.69 -18.49 7.60
C SER A 565 1.95 -19.33 7.84
N VAL A 566 2.07 -20.48 7.14
CA VAL A 566 3.26 -21.34 7.23
C VAL A 566 4.52 -20.60 6.73
N ALA A 567 4.40 -19.82 5.66
CA ALA A 567 5.54 -19.05 5.14
C ALA A 567 6.00 -17.95 6.12
N ILE A 568 5.07 -17.25 6.77
CA ILE A 568 5.38 -16.26 7.82
C ILE A 568 6.05 -16.95 9.01
N ASP A 569 5.46 -18.05 9.48
CA ASP A 569 5.98 -18.85 10.58
C ASP A 569 7.42 -19.29 10.32
N ASN A 570 7.71 -19.82 9.13
CA ASN A 570 9.06 -20.21 8.75
C ASN A 570 10.04 -19.04 8.78
N VAL A 571 9.64 -17.84 8.33
CA VAL A 571 10.50 -16.65 8.40
C VAL A 571 10.82 -16.27 9.84
N LEU A 572 9.83 -16.28 10.73
CA LEU A 572 10.00 -15.96 12.14
C LEU A 572 10.86 -17.01 12.85
N ASP A 573 10.62 -18.30 12.57
CA ASP A 573 11.36 -19.42 13.13
C ASP A 573 12.83 -19.38 12.68
N CYS A 574 13.10 -19.16 11.38
CA CYS A 574 14.45 -18.99 10.86
C CYS A 574 15.17 -17.78 11.47
N TRP A 575 14.46 -16.67 11.71
CA TRP A 575 15.02 -15.52 12.43
C TRP A 575 15.41 -15.88 13.87
N ALA A 576 14.58 -16.67 14.56
CA ALA A 576 14.87 -17.12 15.92
C ALA A 576 16.10 -18.03 15.97
N ILE A 577 16.37 -18.84 14.93
CA ILE A 577 17.61 -19.62 14.82
C ILE A 577 18.82 -18.70 14.61
N VAL A 578 18.71 -17.73 13.69
CA VAL A 578 19.81 -16.81 13.38
C VAL A 578 20.18 -15.96 14.59
N GLU A 579 19.18 -15.38 15.25
CA GLU A 579 19.36 -14.51 16.41
C GLU A 579 18.02 -14.34 17.16
N PRO A 580 17.76 -15.09 18.24
CA PRO A 580 16.50 -15.02 18.99
C PRO A 580 16.10 -13.61 19.44
N THR A 581 17.09 -12.75 19.74
CA THR A 581 16.84 -11.37 20.16
C THR A 581 16.16 -10.53 19.08
N ARG A 582 16.24 -10.92 17.79
CA ARG A 582 15.58 -10.20 16.70
C ARG A 582 14.07 -10.18 16.85
N ILE A 583 13.47 -11.30 17.26
CA ILE A 583 12.03 -11.40 17.50
C ILE A 583 11.59 -10.43 18.60
N THR A 584 12.41 -10.25 19.63
CA THR A 584 12.08 -9.36 20.75
C THR A 584 12.35 -7.88 20.47
N VAL A 585 13.11 -7.49 19.45
CA VAL A 585 13.46 -6.06 19.23
C VAL A 585 13.01 -5.52 17.87
N LYS A 586 12.63 -6.39 16.94
CA LYS A 586 12.18 -6.01 15.59
C LYS A 586 10.69 -6.24 15.47
N TYR A 587 9.88 -5.32 15.98
CA TYR A 587 8.42 -5.42 15.89
C TYR A 587 7.89 -5.62 14.45
N LYS A 588 8.61 -5.14 13.41
CA LYS A 588 8.25 -5.41 12.00
C LYS A 588 8.10 -6.91 11.70
N LEU A 589 8.84 -7.77 12.40
CA LEU A 589 8.71 -9.23 12.28
C LEU A 589 7.37 -9.68 12.86
N HIS A 590 7.02 -9.22 14.06
CA HIS A 590 5.70 -9.50 14.65
C HIS A 590 4.55 -8.99 13.77
N VAL A 591 4.69 -7.81 13.15
CA VAL A 591 3.66 -7.26 12.25
C VAL A 591 3.36 -8.17 11.04
N LEU A 592 4.31 -9.01 10.61
CA LEU A 592 4.06 -9.98 9.54
C LEU A 592 2.93 -10.97 9.91
N SER A 593 2.75 -11.27 11.20
CA SER A 593 1.73 -12.20 11.68
C SER A 593 0.29 -11.70 11.46
N HIS A 594 0.09 -10.42 11.18
CA HIS A 594 -1.23 -9.84 10.85
C HIS A 594 -1.58 -9.90 9.36
N ILE A 595 -0.62 -10.20 8.48
CA ILE A 595 -0.86 -10.20 7.02
C ILE A 595 -2.00 -11.15 6.63
N PRO A 596 -2.17 -12.36 7.22
CA PRO A 596 -3.29 -13.22 6.86
C PRO A 596 -4.66 -12.57 7.08
N ASP A 597 -4.83 -11.83 8.18
CA ASP A 597 -6.07 -11.11 8.45
C ASP A 597 -6.22 -9.91 7.52
N ASP A 598 -5.14 -9.17 7.26
CA ASP A 598 -5.14 -8.07 6.29
C ASP A 598 -5.55 -8.54 4.89
N VAL A 599 -5.02 -9.69 4.43
CA VAL A 599 -5.33 -10.21 3.10
C VAL A 599 -6.78 -10.69 3.00
N ARG A 600 -7.31 -11.31 4.06
CA ARG A 600 -8.73 -11.68 4.09
C ARG A 600 -9.61 -10.44 3.96
N ARG A 601 -9.29 -9.37 4.70
CA ARG A 601 -10.10 -8.15 4.78
C ARG A 601 -9.97 -7.25 3.55
N PHE A 602 -8.77 -7.12 3.00
CA PHE A 602 -8.46 -6.13 1.96
C PHE A 602 -8.10 -6.74 0.59
N GLY A 603 -7.96 -8.06 0.49
CA GLY A 603 -7.51 -8.74 -0.72
C GLY A 603 -5.98 -8.86 -0.81
N PRO A 604 -5.42 -9.18 -1.98
CA PRO A 604 -3.98 -9.39 -2.13
C PRO A 604 -3.13 -8.21 -1.63
N SER A 605 -1.98 -8.48 -1.02
CA SER A 605 -1.19 -7.45 -0.32
C SER A 605 -0.66 -6.33 -1.22
N ILE A 606 -0.59 -6.55 -2.53
CA ILE A 606 -0.22 -5.52 -3.50
C ILE A 606 -1.21 -4.36 -3.51
N LEU A 607 -2.49 -4.60 -3.15
CA LEU A 607 -3.56 -3.60 -3.17
C LEU A 607 -3.26 -2.40 -2.27
N PHE A 608 -2.60 -2.65 -1.13
CA PHE A 608 -2.26 -1.65 -0.14
C PHE A 608 -0.75 -1.35 -0.07
N ALA A 609 0.01 -1.64 -1.13
CA ALA A 609 1.40 -1.22 -1.25
C ALA A 609 1.52 0.29 -1.55
N THR A 610 2.49 0.98 -0.95
CA THR A 610 2.59 2.46 -1.03
C THR A 610 3.63 2.97 -2.03
N GLU A 611 4.16 2.10 -2.91
CA GLU A 611 5.22 2.47 -3.88
C GLU A 611 4.81 3.64 -4.79
N ILE A 612 3.54 3.72 -5.22
CA ILE A 612 3.09 4.78 -6.12
C ILE A 612 3.01 6.15 -5.42
N PHE A 613 2.62 6.17 -4.14
CA PHE A 613 2.61 7.39 -3.32
C PHE A 613 4.04 7.91 -3.09
N GLU A 614 5.00 7.02 -2.83
CA GLU A 614 6.41 7.40 -2.73
C GLU A 614 6.98 7.95 -4.04
N CYS A 615 6.61 7.38 -5.18
CA CYS A 615 7.02 7.90 -6.49
C CYS A 615 6.50 9.33 -6.68
N TRP A 616 5.28 9.60 -6.23
CA TRP A 616 4.62 10.89 -6.35
C TRP A 616 5.30 12.00 -5.52
N ASN A 617 6.04 11.64 -4.46
CA ASN A 617 6.85 12.61 -3.70
C ASN A 617 7.85 13.38 -4.59
N ALA A 618 8.27 12.81 -5.73
CA ALA A 618 9.09 13.55 -6.70
C ALA A 618 8.35 14.73 -7.34
N VAL A 619 7.06 14.57 -7.65
CA VAL A 619 6.19 15.62 -8.21
C VAL A 619 5.99 16.74 -7.19
N PHE A 620 5.67 16.38 -5.95
CA PHE A 620 5.58 17.32 -4.84
C PHE A 620 6.87 18.14 -4.67
N ARG A 621 8.05 17.47 -4.64
CA ARG A 621 9.34 18.15 -4.42
C ARG A 621 9.62 19.20 -5.49
N LEU A 622 9.26 18.94 -6.75
CA LEU A 622 9.40 19.92 -7.82
C LEU A 622 8.52 21.15 -7.56
N CYS A 623 7.29 20.96 -7.08
CA CYS A 623 6.40 22.07 -6.73
C CYS A 623 6.96 22.89 -5.55
N SER A 624 7.45 22.22 -4.51
CA SER A 624 8.05 22.90 -3.35
C SER A 624 9.28 23.73 -3.76
N VAL A 625 10.26 23.12 -4.44
CA VAL A 625 11.51 23.78 -4.85
C VAL A 625 11.26 25.00 -5.72
N LEU A 626 10.25 24.96 -6.59
CA LEU A 626 9.93 26.04 -7.54
C LEU A 626 8.95 27.09 -6.98
N SER A 627 8.51 26.97 -5.73
CA SER A 627 7.65 27.97 -5.07
C SER A 627 8.45 29.21 -4.62
N ASN A 628 7.74 30.27 -4.21
CA ASN A 628 8.37 31.46 -3.63
C ASN A 628 8.70 31.29 -2.12
N HIS A 629 8.25 30.19 -1.52
CA HIS A 629 8.44 29.80 -0.11
C HIS A 629 7.80 30.72 0.95
N GLN A 630 6.94 31.67 0.56
CA GLN A 630 6.23 32.56 1.50
C GLN A 630 5.02 31.89 2.14
N ALA A 631 4.25 31.14 1.35
CA ALA A 631 3.12 30.34 1.82
C ALA A 631 3.18 28.93 1.20
N PRO A 632 4.16 28.08 1.58
CA PRO A 632 4.44 26.82 0.88
C PRO A 632 3.22 25.91 0.71
N SER A 633 2.40 25.80 1.76
CA SER A 633 1.17 25.01 1.72
C SER A 633 0.18 25.50 0.65
N LEU A 634 -0.07 26.82 0.58
CA LEU A 634 -0.96 27.42 -0.42
C LEU A 634 -0.39 27.30 -1.84
N ASP A 635 0.88 27.63 -2.03
CA ASP A 635 1.52 27.65 -3.35
C ASP A 635 1.54 26.25 -3.97
N ILE A 636 1.91 25.25 -3.17
CA ILE A 636 1.95 23.85 -3.60
C ILE A 636 0.54 23.34 -3.87
N ALA A 637 -0.41 23.56 -2.96
CA ALA A 637 -1.79 23.12 -3.18
C ALA A 637 -2.42 23.77 -4.42
N THR A 638 -2.13 25.04 -4.68
CA THR A 638 -2.58 25.78 -5.87
C THR A 638 -2.00 25.18 -7.15
N THR A 639 -0.69 24.94 -7.16
CA THR A 639 0.01 24.34 -8.30
C THR A 639 -0.53 22.96 -8.63
N LEU A 640 -0.75 22.12 -7.62
CA LEU A 640 -1.28 20.78 -7.79
C LEU A 640 -2.76 20.78 -8.20
N ALA A 641 -3.53 21.76 -7.72
CA ALA A 641 -4.89 21.97 -8.21
C ALA A 641 -4.89 22.40 -9.70
N ASP A 642 -3.95 23.24 -10.15
CA ASP A 642 -3.77 23.58 -11.57
C ASP A 642 -3.44 22.34 -12.41
N MET A 643 -2.57 21.46 -11.90
CA MET A 643 -2.25 20.20 -12.56
C MET A 643 -3.48 19.30 -12.71
N GLU A 644 -4.31 19.17 -11.66
CA GLU A 644 -5.56 18.39 -11.71
C GLU A 644 -6.58 19.00 -12.68
N ARG A 645 -6.72 20.34 -12.71
CA ARG A 645 -7.58 21.02 -13.70
C ARG A 645 -7.14 20.74 -15.12
N PHE A 646 -5.83 20.88 -15.40
CA PHE A 646 -5.27 20.58 -16.71
C PHE A 646 -5.50 19.12 -17.08
N LYS A 647 -5.23 18.19 -16.16
CA LYS A 647 -5.46 16.75 -16.33
C LYS A 647 -6.91 16.46 -16.69
N HIS A 648 -7.86 17.02 -15.95
CA HIS A 648 -9.30 16.91 -16.20
C HIS A 648 -9.68 17.37 -17.61
N GLN A 649 -9.17 18.53 -18.04
CA GLN A 649 -9.48 19.08 -19.35
C GLN A 649 -8.94 18.24 -20.51
N VAL A 650 -7.67 17.84 -20.46
CA VAL A 650 -7.04 17.09 -21.57
C VAL A 650 -7.53 15.64 -21.68
N SER A 651 -8.07 15.10 -20.58
CA SER A 651 -8.72 13.78 -20.55
C SER A 651 -10.18 13.81 -20.98
N GLY A 652 -10.73 14.98 -21.33
CA GLY A 652 -12.12 15.12 -21.79
C GLY A 652 -13.13 15.20 -20.65
N GLY A 653 -12.69 15.59 -19.46
CA GLY A 653 -13.56 15.84 -18.32
C GLY A 653 -14.53 16.99 -18.57
N TRP A 654 -15.71 16.89 -17.96
CA TRP A 654 -16.79 17.85 -18.08
C TRP A 654 -16.75 18.88 -16.93
N TRP A 655 -17.15 20.12 -17.22
CA TRP A 655 -17.30 21.19 -16.23
C TRP A 655 -18.44 22.13 -16.65
N LYS A 656 -18.98 22.87 -15.69
CA LYS A 656 -20.04 23.86 -15.93
C LYS A 656 -19.41 25.25 -16.12
N PRO A 657 -19.59 25.92 -17.26
CA PRO A 657 -19.12 27.30 -17.46
C PRO A 657 -19.79 28.27 -16.49
N GLU A 658 -19.10 29.34 -16.14
CA GLU A 658 -19.70 30.41 -15.32
C GLU A 658 -20.93 31.01 -16.02
N GLY A 659 -22.07 31.05 -15.31
CA GLY A 659 -23.33 31.62 -15.78
C GLY A 659 -24.08 30.80 -16.83
N GLY A 660 -23.62 29.59 -17.17
CA GLY A 660 -24.31 28.69 -18.10
C GLY A 660 -24.89 27.46 -17.38
N ASP A 661 -26.04 26.96 -17.83
CA ASP A 661 -26.65 25.76 -17.27
C ASP A 661 -26.17 24.44 -17.88
N GLU A 662 -25.49 24.51 -19.02
CA GLU A 662 -25.01 23.34 -19.75
C GLU A 662 -23.60 22.92 -19.35
N TRP A 663 -23.41 21.62 -19.13
CA TRP A 663 -22.10 21.01 -18.97
C TRP A 663 -21.34 21.03 -20.30
N THR A 664 -20.05 21.36 -20.26
CA THR A 664 -19.17 21.38 -21.43
C THR A 664 -17.89 20.60 -21.19
N GLN A 665 -17.14 20.31 -22.25
CA GLN A 665 -15.83 19.65 -22.18
C GLN A 665 -14.88 20.24 -23.23
N ALA A 666 -13.60 19.89 -23.15
CA ALA A 666 -12.62 20.35 -24.11
C ALA A 666 -12.91 19.86 -25.54
N GLY A 667 -12.66 20.70 -26.54
CA GLY A 667 -12.79 20.34 -27.95
C GLY A 667 -11.91 19.15 -28.35
N VAL A 668 -12.32 18.43 -29.41
CA VAL A 668 -11.66 17.18 -29.87
C VAL A 668 -10.15 17.33 -30.07
N ARG A 669 -9.65 18.48 -30.54
CA ARG A 669 -8.21 18.72 -30.73
C ARG A 669 -7.40 18.64 -29.42
N ILE A 670 -7.96 19.16 -28.32
CA ILE A 670 -7.31 19.09 -27.00
C ILE A 670 -7.35 17.67 -26.45
N ARG A 671 -8.47 16.98 -26.60
CA ARG A 671 -8.60 15.57 -26.17
C ARG A 671 -7.65 14.64 -26.94
N ASN A 672 -7.53 14.84 -28.25
CA ASN A 672 -6.59 14.09 -29.10
C ASN A 672 -5.11 14.42 -28.81
N PHE A 673 -4.82 15.56 -28.17
CA PHE A 673 -3.46 15.90 -27.78
C PHE A 673 -2.92 14.93 -26.72
N LEU A 674 -3.75 14.54 -25.74
CA LEU A 674 -3.37 13.52 -24.76
C LEU A 674 -3.10 12.16 -25.43
N THR A 675 -3.98 11.71 -26.31
CA THR A 675 -3.86 10.39 -26.96
C THR A 675 -2.68 10.32 -27.93
N GLY A 676 -2.36 11.41 -28.63
CA GLY A 676 -1.28 11.47 -29.62
C GLY A 676 0.11 11.77 -29.05
N ASN A 677 0.21 12.33 -27.82
CA ASN A 677 1.46 12.83 -27.27
C ASN A 677 2.03 11.96 -26.14
N LYS A 678 2.94 11.04 -26.48
CA LYS A 678 3.62 10.16 -25.51
C LYS A 678 4.40 10.90 -24.42
N GLN A 679 4.91 12.12 -24.70
CA GLN A 679 5.60 12.92 -23.68
C GLN A 679 4.62 13.48 -22.66
N LEU A 680 3.43 13.91 -23.10
CA LEU A 680 2.37 14.35 -22.20
C LEU A 680 1.86 13.19 -21.35
N GLN A 681 1.59 12.04 -21.95
CA GLN A 681 1.18 10.81 -21.25
C GLN A 681 2.18 10.46 -20.14
N ARG A 682 3.48 10.43 -20.47
CA ARG A 682 4.55 10.19 -19.50
C ARG A 682 4.61 11.23 -18.38
N ARG A 683 4.39 12.51 -18.67
CA ARG A 683 4.41 13.60 -17.67
C ARG A 683 3.20 13.59 -16.73
N LEU A 684 2.06 13.11 -17.21
CA LEU A 684 0.87 12.89 -16.38
C LEU A 684 0.90 11.54 -15.67
N GLY A 685 1.96 10.75 -15.89
CA GLY A 685 2.05 9.36 -15.44
C GLY A 685 0.86 8.52 -15.87
N TRP A 686 0.30 8.78 -17.05
CA TRP A 686 -0.81 8.04 -17.63
C TRP A 686 -0.30 7.11 -18.72
N THR A 687 -0.73 5.86 -18.67
CA THR A 687 -0.50 4.86 -19.71
C THR A 687 -1.85 4.40 -20.24
N PRO A 688 -2.09 4.47 -21.56
CA PRO A 688 -3.33 3.95 -22.12
C PRO A 688 -3.47 2.46 -21.80
N PRO A 689 -4.70 1.96 -21.59
CA PRO A 689 -4.93 0.52 -21.49
C PRO A 689 -4.28 -0.20 -22.68
N ASN A 690 -3.30 -1.06 -22.40
CA ASN A 690 -2.54 -1.75 -23.45
C ASN A 690 -3.47 -2.69 -24.24
N ALA A 691 -3.54 -2.50 -25.56
CA ALA A 691 -4.18 -3.46 -26.46
C ALA A 691 -3.22 -4.63 -26.80
N ILE A 692 -2.56 -5.20 -25.79
CA ILE A 692 -1.77 -6.42 -25.97
C ILE A 692 -2.77 -7.56 -26.06
N LYS A 693 -2.92 -8.15 -27.25
CA LYS A 693 -3.86 -9.24 -27.47
C LYS A 693 -3.12 -10.57 -27.27
N PRO A 694 -3.54 -11.43 -26.31
CA PRO A 694 -2.98 -12.77 -26.19
C PRO A 694 -3.04 -13.59 -27.47
N GLY A 695 -2.05 -14.46 -27.67
CA GLY A 695 -1.96 -15.32 -28.85
C GLY A 695 -1.55 -14.59 -30.14
N THR A 696 -1.02 -13.37 -30.04
CA THR A 696 -0.50 -12.61 -31.18
C THR A 696 1.04 -12.65 -31.24
N ILE A 697 1.60 -12.32 -32.40
CA ILE A 697 3.04 -12.21 -32.63
C ILE A 697 3.43 -10.83 -33.16
N LYS A 698 4.70 -10.48 -32.98
CA LYS A 698 5.29 -9.30 -33.60
C LYS A 698 6.43 -9.71 -34.51
N ILE A 699 6.26 -9.52 -35.81
CA ILE A 699 7.29 -9.85 -36.80
C ILE A 699 8.49 -8.89 -36.68
N LEU A 700 9.71 -9.39 -36.91
CA LEU A 700 10.89 -8.53 -37.01
C LEU A 700 10.79 -7.56 -38.20
N SER A 701 11.45 -6.41 -38.07
CA SER A 701 11.60 -5.44 -39.17
C SER A 701 12.33 -6.10 -40.35
N LYS A 702 11.95 -5.77 -41.59
CA LYS A 702 12.55 -6.37 -42.81
C LYS A 702 14.09 -6.44 -42.77
N ALA A 703 14.77 -5.40 -42.29
CA ALA A 703 16.24 -5.34 -42.21
C ALA A 703 16.89 -6.34 -41.24
N LYS A 704 16.16 -6.84 -40.24
CA LYS A 704 16.66 -7.80 -39.23
C LYS A 704 16.03 -9.18 -39.36
N ARG A 705 15.10 -9.33 -40.30
CA ARG A 705 14.27 -10.52 -40.45
C ARG A 705 15.07 -11.58 -41.19
N LYS A 706 15.13 -12.78 -40.63
CA LYS A 706 15.61 -13.97 -41.31
C LYS A 706 14.42 -14.69 -41.93
N SER A 707 14.61 -15.14 -43.16
CA SER A 707 13.62 -15.88 -43.92
C SER A 707 14.24 -17.15 -44.47
N GLY A 708 13.49 -18.24 -44.51
CA GLY A 708 13.98 -19.49 -45.08
C GLY A 708 13.01 -20.65 -44.95
N SER A 709 13.40 -21.80 -45.51
CA SER A 709 12.68 -23.06 -45.29
C SER A 709 12.67 -23.44 -43.81
N TRP A 710 11.75 -24.31 -43.41
CA TRP A 710 11.65 -24.82 -42.04
C TRP A 710 13.00 -25.30 -41.47
N ASN A 711 13.73 -26.12 -42.24
CA ASN A 711 15.02 -26.66 -41.81
C ASN A 711 16.13 -25.60 -41.77
N THR A 712 16.07 -24.60 -42.64
CA THR A 712 17.07 -23.52 -42.67
C THR A 712 16.85 -22.55 -41.51
N ILE A 713 15.60 -22.19 -41.21
CA ILE A 713 15.28 -21.17 -40.22
C ILE A 713 15.44 -21.65 -38.77
N LEU A 714 15.20 -22.93 -38.49
CA LEU A 714 15.48 -23.53 -37.19
C LEU A 714 16.99 -23.67 -36.92
N GLY A 715 17.79 -23.78 -37.98
CA GLY A 715 19.24 -23.93 -37.89
C GLY A 715 19.71 -25.36 -37.60
N PRO A 716 21.04 -25.60 -37.61
CA PRO A 716 21.61 -26.95 -37.61
C PRO A 716 21.33 -27.76 -36.34
N ARG A 717 21.16 -27.10 -35.18
CA ARG A 717 20.86 -27.72 -33.87
C ARG A 717 19.53 -28.51 -33.85
N TRP A 718 18.69 -28.32 -34.87
CA TRP A 718 17.31 -28.81 -34.94
C TRP A 718 17.05 -29.77 -36.10
N LYS A 719 18.06 -30.08 -36.93
CA LYS A 719 17.93 -31.00 -38.07
C LYS A 719 17.77 -32.48 -37.67
N GLU A 720 18.15 -32.85 -36.44
CA GLU A 720 18.20 -34.23 -35.94
C GLU A 720 17.23 -34.50 -34.78
N LYS A 721 16.44 -33.50 -34.36
CA LYS A 721 15.54 -33.62 -33.19
C LYS A 721 14.07 -33.77 -33.60
N THR A 722 13.36 -34.70 -32.97
CA THR A 722 11.93 -34.90 -33.18
C THR A 722 11.12 -33.73 -32.61
N ILE A 723 10.43 -32.97 -33.48
CA ILE A 723 9.45 -31.95 -33.11
C ILE A 723 8.06 -32.59 -33.18
N LYS A 724 7.42 -32.78 -32.03
CA LYS A 724 6.03 -33.24 -31.95
C LYS A 724 5.09 -32.13 -32.42
N ALA A 725 4.05 -32.52 -33.17
CA ALA A 725 3.04 -31.64 -33.73
C ALA A 725 3.58 -30.55 -34.69
N ALA A 726 4.62 -30.88 -35.49
CA ALA A 726 5.08 -29.97 -36.53
C ALA A 726 3.92 -29.54 -37.46
N PRO A 727 3.86 -28.26 -37.89
CA PRO A 727 2.77 -27.77 -38.72
C PRO A 727 2.64 -28.60 -40.00
N PRO A 728 1.42 -28.87 -40.52
CA PRO A 728 1.25 -29.54 -41.81
C PRO A 728 2.01 -28.84 -42.96
N ALA A 729 2.22 -27.53 -42.85
CA ALA A 729 2.99 -26.71 -43.79
C ALA A 729 4.52 -26.87 -43.69
N ALA A 730 5.05 -27.53 -42.66
CA ALA A 730 6.49 -27.73 -42.45
C ALA A 730 7.15 -28.66 -43.51
N THR A 731 6.35 -29.35 -44.32
CA THR A 731 6.78 -30.19 -45.45
C THR A 731 6.61 -29.52 -46.83
N SER A 732 6.14 -28.27 -46.89
CA SER A 732 5.86 -27.53 -48.13
C SER A 732 6.93 -26.47 -48.46
N ASN A 733 6.91 -25.89 -49.68
CA ASN A 733 7.72 -24.74 -50.13
C ASN A 733 7.45 -23.42 -49.35
N THR A 734 6.87 -23.48 -48.15
CA THR A 734 6.55 -22.33 -47.32
C THR A 734 7.83 -21.69 -46.79
N ILE A 735 8.00 -20.40 -47.07
CA ILE A 735 9.06 -19.57 -46.50
C ILE A 735 8.58 -19.06 -45.14
N TRP A 736 9.38 -19.27 -44.11
CA TRP A 736 9.11 -18.82 -42.76
C TRP A 736 9.90 -17.57 -42.45
N ASN A 737 9.35 -16.71 -41.61
CA ASN A 737 9.95 -15.47 -41.13
C ASN A 737 10.09 -15.50 -39.61
N ASP A 738 11.20 -14.99 -39.08
CA ASP A 738 11.39 -14.85 -37.65
C ASP A 738 10.58 -13.68 -37.05
N CYS A 739 10.05 -13.95 -35.86
CA CYS A 739 9.31 -12.99 -35.07
C CYS A 739 10.15 -12.47 -33.91
N LYS A 740 9.87 -11.24 -33.50
CA LYS A 740 10.50 -10.57 -32.36
C LYS A 740 10.01 -11.17 -31.04
N HIS A 741 8.69 -11.37 -30.91
CA HIS A 741 8.06 -11.95 -29.72
C HIS A 741 6.68 -12.51 -30.03
N ALA A 742 6.18 -13.32 -29.11
CA ALA A 742 4.79 -13.74 -29.00
C ALA A 742 4.18 -13.20 -27.69
N VAL A 743 2.86 -13.17 -27.62
CA VAL A 743 2.11 -12.75 -26.44
C VAL A 743 1.40 -13.95 -25.82
N ALA A 744 1.72 -14.27 -24.57
CA ALA A 744 1.09 -15.35 -23.81
C ALA A 744 -0.35 -15.01 -23.38
N ARG A 745 -1.09 -16.01 -22.86
CA ARG A 745 -2.44 -15.80 -22.27
C ARG A 745 -2.43 -14.84 -21.09
N SER A 746 -1.38 -14.86 -20.28
CA SER A 746 -1.12 -13.91 -19.18
C SER A 746 -0.73 -12.49 -19.65
N GLU A 747 -0.81 -12.19 -20.95
CA GLU A 747 -0.33 -10.94 -21.57
C GLU A 747 1.20 -10.76 -21.54
N ASP A 748 1.94 -11.79 -21.12
CA ASP A 748 3.41 -11.74 -21.12
C ASP A 748 3.98 -11.64 -22.52
N ILE A 749 4.97 -10.76 -22.70
CA ILE A 749 5.77 -10.70 -23.93
C ILE A 749 6.89 -11.75 -23.83
N CYS A 750 6.74 -12.82 -24.60
CA CYS A 750 7.65 -13.94 -24.66
C CYS A 750 8.62 -13.79 -25.85
N PHE A 751 9.91 -13.77 -25.56
CA PHE A 751 10.97 -13.70 -26.56
C PHE A 751 11.56 -15.10 -26.80
N VAL A 752 12.39 -15.24 -27.83
CA VAL A 752 13.27 -16.41 -27.94
C VAL A 752 14.13 -16.51 -26.66
N ASN A 753 14.30 -17.74 -26.17
CA ASN A 753 14.88 -18.14 -24.88
C ASN A 753 14.00 -17.87 -23.65
N SER A 754 12.78 -17.34 -23.80
CA SER A 754 11.88 -17.21 -22.65
C SER A 754 11.41 -18.57 -22.16
N TRP A 755 11.34 -18.72 -20.84
CA TRP A 755 10.77 -19.90 -20.18
C TRP A 755 9.27 -19.74 -20.04
N VAL A 756 8.52 -20.76 -20.47
CA VAL A 756 7.06 -20.70 -20.57
C VAL A 756 6.40 -22.01 -20.15
N PHE A 757 5.25 -21.89 -19.51
CA PHE A 757 4.26 -22.97 -19.48
C PHE A 757 3.37 -22.85 -20.72
N PHE A 758 3.07 -23.98 -21.34
CA PHE A 758 2.26 -24.04 -22.55
C PHE A 758 1.40 -25.31 -22.59
N THR A 759 0.32 -25.28 -23.37
CA THR A 759 -0.53 -26.44 -23.58
C THR A 759 -0.05 -27.24 -24.80
N ALA A 760 0.16 -28.55 -24.62
CA ALA A 760 0.43 -29.48 -25.72
C ALA A 760 -0.42 -30.75 -25.53
N SER A 761 -1.25 -31.09 -26.53
CA SER A 761 -2.13 -32.27 -26.50
C SER A 761 -2.89 -32.40 -25.17
N THR A 762 -3.56 -31.31 -24.77
CA THR A 762 -4.32 -31.12 -23.51
C THR A 762 -3.54 -31.17 -22.19
N LYS A 763 -2.21 -31.34 -22.20
CA LYS A 763 -1.36 -31.26 -21.00
C LYS A 763 -0.69 -29.89 -20.90
N ILE A 764 -0.51 -29.40 -19.68
CA ILE A 764 0.31 -28.22 -19.41
C ILE A 764 1.75 -28.70 -19.17
N ILE A 765 2.69 -28.18 -19.94
CA ILE A 765 4.11 -28.56 -19.88
C ILE A 765 5.02 -27.33 -19.86
N ALA A 766 6.23 -27.49 -19.35
CA ALA A 766 7.23 -26.42 -19.26
C ALA A 766 8.27 -26.53 -20.38
N GLY A 767 8.76 -25.39 -20.85
CA GLY A 767 9.84 -25.38 -21.82
C GLY A 767 10.44 -24.01 -22.06
N ARG A 768 11.41 -23.98 -22.97
CA ARG A 768 12.13 -22.76 -23.37
C ARG A 768 11.91 -22.50 -24.85
N ILE A 769 11.44 -21.31 -25.20
CA ILE A 769 11.18 -20.93 -26.60
C ILE A 769 12.49 -20.95 -27.38
N ALA A 770 12.56 -21.74 -28.44
CA ALA A 770 13.69 -21.80 -29.35
C ALA A 770 13.49 -20.85 -30.54
N ASN A 771 12.30 -20.83 -31.12
CA ASN A 771 11.99 -20.03 -32.30
C ASN A 771 10.53 -19.56 -32.27
N ILE A 772 10.27 -18.39 -32.85
CA ILE A 772 8.94 -17.83 -33.07
C ILE A 772 8.86 -17.49 -34.55
N LEU A 773 8.00 -18.19 -35.29
CA LEU A 773 7.99 -18.20 -36.75
C LEU A 773 6.60 -17.88 -37.30
N VAL A 774 6.54 -17.25 -38.46
CA VAL A 774 5.30 -17.01 -39.21
C VAL A 774 5.51 -17.25 -40.70
N PRO A 775 4.55 -17.84 -41.44
CA PRO A 775 4.65 -18.00 -42.88
C PRO A 775 4.72 -16.65 -43.60
N GLU A 776 5.47 -16.60 -44.69
CA GLU A 776 5.51 -15.44 -45.58
C GLU A 776 4.15 -15.23 -46.28
N GLY A 777 3.70 -13.98 -46.38
CA GLY A 777 2.41 -13.63 -46.98
C GLY A 777 1.20 -13.76 -46.04
N SER A 778 1.34 -14.36 -44.86
CA SER A 778 0.27 -14.38 -43.84
C SER A 778 -0.04 -12.98 -43.30
N ALA A 779 -1.33 -12.68 -43.10
CA ALA A 779 -1.75 -11.59 -42.21
C ALA A 779 -1.15 -11.82 -40.81
N GLN A 780 -0.84 -10.75 -40.07
CA GLN A 780 -0.28 -10.85 -38.71
C GLN A 780 -1.10 -11.87 -37.90
N ASP A 781 -0.41 -12.87 -37.35
CA ASP A 781 -0.91 -13.99 -36.51
C ASP A 781 -1.38 -15.28 -37.22
N SER A 782 -1.77 -15.24 -38.50
CA SER A 782 -2.31 -16.44 -39.18
C SER A 782 -1.22 -17.47 -39.53
N GLY A 783 -1.30 -18.64 -38.89
CA GLY A 783 -0.36 -19.76 -39.11
C GLY A 783 0.99 -19.60 -38.40
N ALA A 784 1.10 -18.70 -37.42
CA ALA A 784 2.29 -18.54 -36.60
C ALA A 784 2.55 -19.78 -35.72
N VAL A 785 3.82 -20.11 -35.52
CA VAL A 785 4.27 -21.32 -34.83
C VAL A 785 5.41 -20.97 -33.87
N ILE A 786 5.35 -21.53 -32.67
CA ILE A 786 6.38 -21.40 -31.65
C ILE A 786 7.01 -22.76 -31.43
N VAL A 787 8.32 -22.84 -31.65
CA VAL A 787 9.10 -24.05 -31.38
C VAL A 787 9.70 -23.95 -29.99
N ILE A 788 9.48 -24.98 -29.16
CA ILE A 788 9.83 -25.00 -27.74
C ILE A 788 10.68 -26.23 -27.43
N GLU A 789 11.84 -26.01 -26.79
CA GLU A 789 12.62 -27.05 -26.12
C GLU A 789 11.86 -27.50 -24.86
N HIS A 790 11.47 -28.77 -24.78
CA HIS A 790 10.73 -29.28 -23.62
C HIS A 790 11.66 -29.65 -22.47
N PHE A 791 11.29 -29.20 -21.28
CA PHE A 791 11.94 -29.54 -20.02
C PHE A 791 10.94 -30.22 -19.10
N GLY A 792 11.26 -31.46 -18.70
CA GLY A 792 10.48 -32.19 -17.72
C GLY A 792 10.69 -31.58 -16.34
N ILE A 793 9.64 -31.55 -15.53
CA ILE A 793 9.71 -31.13 -14.14
C ILE A 793 9.89 -32.39 -13.28
N SER A 794 10.91 -32.39 -12.42
CA SER A 794 11.13 -33.44 -11.44
C SER A 794 9.97 -33.51 -10.43
N ASP A 795 9.56 -34.73 -10.07
CA ASP A 795 8.56 -34.98 -9.03
C ASP A 795 9.08 -34.72 -7.61
N LEU A 796 10.39 -34.50 -7.47
CA LEU A 796 11.04 -34.10 -6.22
C LEU A 796 11.69 -32.72 -6.39
N ASN A 797 11.57 -31.91 -5.34
CA ASN A 797 12.30 -30.65 -5.22
C ASN A 797 13.79 -30.90 -4.95
N ASP A 798 14.63 -29.97 -5.40
CA ASP A 798 16.06 -29.93 -5.10
C ASP A 798 16.31 -29.93 -3.58
N GLU A 799 17.32 -30.66 -3.09
CA GLU A 799 17.59 -30.80 -1.65
C GLU A 799 18.06 -29.48 -1.03
N ARG A 800 18.84 -28.67 -1.77
CA ARG A 800 19.43 -27.43 -1.26
C ARG A 800 18.42 -26.29 -1.26
N LEU A 801 17.80 -26.03 -2.42
CA LEU A 801 16.91 -24.89 -2.64
C LEU A 801 15.44 -25.21 -2.36
N GLN A 802 15.06 -26.49 -2.28
CA GLN A 802 13.66 -26.94 -2.14
C GLN A 802 12.75 -26.40 -3.26
N MET A 803 13.30 -26.32 -4.48
CA MET A 803 12.60 -25.86 -5.68
C MET A 803 12.51 -26.97 -6.74
N PRO A 804 11.49 -26.95 -7.62
CA PRO A 804 11.37 -27.91 -8.71
C PRO A 804 12.55 -27.82 -9.68
N LEU A 805 13.02 -28.98 -10.14
CA LEU A 805 14.09 -29.09 -11.14
C LEU A 805 13.52 -29.29 -12.53
N LEU A 806 14.03 -28.52 -13.49
CA LEU A 806 13.78 -28.63 -14.91
C LEU A 806 14.91 -29.40 -15.57
N ILE A 807 14.56 -30.51 -16.19
CA ILE A 807 15.51 -31.44 -16.83
C ILE A 807 15.22 -31.44 -18.33
N ARG A 808 16.25 -31.15 -19.12
CA ARG A 808 16.15 -31.16 -20.58
C ARG A 808 15.70 -32.55 -21.07
N THR A 809 14.71 -32.57 -21.96
CA THR A 809 14.27 -33.80 -22.62
C THR A 809 14.75 -33.85 -24.08
N ALA A 810 14.62 -35.02 -24.72
CA ALA A 810 14.85 -35.16 -26.15
C ALA A 810 13.67 -34.62 -26.99
N GLU A 811 12.51 -34.42 -26.36
CA GLU A 811 11.28 -34.00 -27.02
C GLU A 811 11.25 -32.48 -27.24
N ASN A 812 10.61 -32.05 -28.32
CA ASN A 812 10.37 -30.65 -28.60
C ASN A 812 8.97 -30.50 -29.20
N TYR A 813 8.38 -29.31 -29.06
CA TYR A 813 7.01 -29.07 -29.47
C TYR A 813 6.94 -27.88 -30.42
N ALA A 814 6.05 -27.97 -31.41
CA ALA A 814 5.57 -26.83 -32.18
C ALA A 814 4.12 -26.57 -31.76
N VAL A 815 3.85 -25.34 -31.29
CA VAL A 815 2.51 -24.94 -30.81
C VAL A 815 2.12 -23.59 -31.40
N GLU A 816 0.83 -23.25 -31.31
CA GLU A 816 0.37 -21.93 -31.72
C GLU A 816 0.65 -20.90 -30.61
N PRO A 817 0.75 -19.60 -30.94
CA PRO A 817 0.92 -18.56 -29.93
C PRO A 817 -0.14 -18.56 -28.83
N LYS A 818 -1.39 -18.93 -29.16
CA LYS A 818 -2.50 -19.04 -28.19
C LYS A 818 -2.31 -20.14 -27.15
N ASP A 819 -1.39 -21.07 -27.38
CA ASP A 819 -1.12 -22.20 -26.47
C ASP A 819 -0.08 -21.85 -25.40
N ILE A 820 0.60 -20.71 -25.53
CA ILE A 820 1.52 -20.19 -24.50
C ILE A 820 0.69 -19.60 -23.36
N LEU A 821 0.80 -20.20 -22.17
CA LEU A 821 -0.01 -19.80 -21.03
C LEU A 821 0.59 -18.58 -20.35
N PHE A 822 1.80 -18.70 -19.83
CA PHE A 822 2.48 -17.63 -19.12
C PHE A 822 3.99 -17.88 -19.03
N LYS A 823 4.71 -16.81 -18.71
CA LYS A 823 6.17 -16.81 -18.57
C LYS A 823 6.58 -17.08 -17.12
N PHE A 824 7.69 -17.80 -16.90
CA PHE A 824 8.25 -18.00 -15.56
C PHE A 824 9.76 -17.77 -15.56
N ASN A 825 10.38 -17.69 -14.37
CA ASN A 825 11.83 -17.57 -14.24
C ASN A 825 12.47 -18.93 -13.93
N ALA A 826 13.55 -19.25 -14.64
CA ALA A 826 14.40 -20.39 -14.31
C ALA A 826 15.85 -19.92 -14.13
N GLN A 827 16.54 -20.49 -13.15
CA GLN A 827 17.95 -20.24 -12.86
C GLN A 827 18.78 -21.50 -13.10
N HIS A 828 20.01 -21.32 -13.56
CA HIS A 828 20.94 -22.42 -13.75
C HIS A 828 21.43 -22.97 -12.41
N ASP A 829 21.74 -24.26 -12.35
CA ASP A 829 22.36 -24.89 -11.19
C ASP A 829 23.87 -24.58 -11.14
N PHE A 830 24.20 -23.48 -10.47
CA PHE A 830 25.57 -22.94 -10.40
C PHE A 830 26.52 -23.78 -9.54
N HIS A 831 26.03 -24.65 -8.64
CA HIS A 831 26.88 -25.31 -7.64
C HIS A 831 27.67 -26.51 -8.20
N ILE A 832 27.25 -27.07 -9.34
CA ILE A 832 27.83 -28.32 -9.86
C ILE A 832 29.17 -28.13 -10.60
N ARG A 833 29.59 -26.93 -11.05
CA ARG A 833 30.90 -26.77 -11.75
C ARG A 833 31.62 -25.45 -11.48
N GLY A 834 32.93 -25.57 -11.26
CA GLY A 834 33.87 -24.47 -11.01
C GLY A 834 34.03 -23.44 -12.14
N PRO A 835 34.87 -22.41 -11.93
CA PRO A 835 34.91 -21.19 -12.75
C PRO A 835 35.58 -21.41 -14.11
N ASN A 836 34.87 -21.16 -15.22
CA ASN A 836 35.47 -20.95 -16.54
C ASN A 836 35.06 -19.59 -17.13
N GLN A 837 36.01 -18.92 -17.78
CA GLN A 837 35.95 -17.52 -18.20
C GLN A 837 36.42 -17.41 -19.66
N GLU A 838 35.61 -16.84 -20.57
CA GLU A 838 36.11 -16.41 -21.88
C GLU A 838 35.36 -15.19 -22.48
N ARG A 839 36.05 -14.46 -23.37
CA ARG A 839 35.89 -13.04 -23.72
C ARG A 839 34.89 -12.73 -24.85
N GLN A 840 34.40 -11.48 -24.88
CA GLN A 840 34.12 -10.75 -26.13
C GLN A 840 34.89 -9.42 -26.17
N ALA A 841 35.33 -9.03 -27.38
CA ALA A 841 36.19 -7.88 -27.63
C ALA A 841 35.49 -6.54 -27.35
N SER A 842 35.78 -5.94 -26.21
CA SER A 842 35.52 -4.54 -25.91
C SER A 842 36.68 -3.97 -25.08
N LYS A 843 36.98 -2.67 -25.19
CA LYS A 843 38.01 -2.00 -24.37
C LYS A 843 37.62 -1.86 -22.88
N ILE A 844 36.44 -2.34 -22.48
CA ILE A 844 35.93 -2.36 -21.11
C ILE A 844 35.83 -3.82 -20.66
N THR A 845 36.68 -4.26 -19.73
CA THR A 845 36.63 -5.60 -19.15
C THR A 845 35.69 -5.64 -17.93
N ARG A 846 34.67 -6.51 -17.96
CA ARG A 846 33.85 -6.84 -16.78
C ARG A 846 33.87 -8.35 -16.58
N LYS A 847 34.10 -8.80 -15.34
CA LYS A 847 34.04 -10.22 -14.96
C LYS A 847 32.57 -10.67 -15.05
N MET A 848 32.25 -11.57 -15.99
CA MET A 848 30.98 -12.29 -16.08
C MET A 848 31.30 -13.77 -16.27
N LYS A 849 30.49 -14.66 -15.68
CA LYS A 849 30.65 -16.11 -15.85
C LYS A 849 29.71 -16.61 -16.95
N VAL A 850 30.21 -17.49 -17.81
CA VAL A 850 29.42 -18.10 -18.90
C VAL A 850 28.95 -19.48 -18.44
N HIS A 851 27.65 -19.75 -18.52
CA HIS A 851 27.09 -21.08 -18.23
C HIS A 851 27.31 -21.99 -19.45
N SER A 852 28.02 -23.11 -19.28
CA SER A 852 28.37 -24.04 -20.37
C SER A 852 27.53 -25.33 -20.40
N ASP A 853 26.76 -25.63 -19.37
CA ASP A 853 25.86 -26.78 -19.31
C ASP A 853 24.40 -26.30 -19.37
N ASP A 854 23.60 -26.86 -20.26
CA ASP A 854 22.30 -26.35 -20.67
C ASP A 854 21.18 -27.37 -20.30
N SER A 855 21.48 -28.32 -19.41
CA SER A 855 20.67 -29.53 -19.15
C SER A 855 19.80 -29.50 -17.90
N ARG A 856 20.16 -28.74 -16.85
CA ARG A 856 19.46 -28.70 -15.55
C ARG A 856 19.25 -27.25 -15.06
N PHE A 857 18.03 -26.92 -14.68
CA PHE A 857 17.65 -25.60 -14.16
C PHE A 857 16.72 -25.73 -12.95
N HIS A 858 16.70 -24.72 -12.09
CA HIS A 858 15.70 -24.57 -11.04
C HIS A 858 14.56 -23.70 -11.55
N LEU A 859 13.33 -24.15 -11.34
CA LEU A 859 12.14 -23.29 -11.49
C LEU A 859 12.06 -22.38 -10.27
N ASN A 860 12.22 -21.07 -10.46
CA ASN A 860 12.36 -20.12 -9.37
C ASN A 860 11.01 -19.85 -8.68
N LEU A 861 10.77 -20.50 -7.54
CA LEU A 861 9.57 -20.28 -6.71
C LEU A 861 9.57 -18.97 -5.92
N HIS A 862 10.70 -18.23 -5.91
CA HIS A 862 10.81 -16.91 -5.27
C HIS A 862 10.45 -15.76 -6.22
N ALA A 863 10.26 -16.03 -7.51
CA ALA A 863 9.83 -15.02 -8.47
C ALA A 863 8.49 -14.41 -8.04
N LEU A 864 8.39 -13.08 -8.07
CA LEU A 864 7.16 -12.34 -7.76
C LEU A 864 6.18 -12.40 -8.93
N HIS A 865 6.70 -12.31 -10.15
CA HIS A 865 5.90 -12.36 -11.38
C HIS A 865 5.35 -13.75 -11.63
N ASN A 866 4.04 -13.86 -11.90
CA ASN A 866 3.32 -15.11 -12.12
C ASN A 866 3.46 -16.17 -11.01
N ALA A 867 3.79 -15.77 -9.78
CA ALA A 867 3.92 -16.69 -8.63
C ALA A 867 2.66 -17.54 -8.41
N HIS A 868 1.48 -16.92 -8.52
CA HIS A 868 0.17 -17.57 -8.45
C HIS A 868 -0.05 -18.60 -9.56
N LEU A 869 0.22 -18.26 -10.82
CA LEU A 869 0.07 -19.18 -11.95
C LEU A 869 1.02 -20.38 -11.88
N VAL A 870 2.27 -20.16 -11.44
CA VAL A 870 3.24 -21.25 -11.21
C VAL A 870 2.69 -22.24 -10.18
N ARG A 871 2.17 -21.74 -9.05
CA ARG A 871 1.65 -22.55 -7.95
C ARG A 871 0.33 -23.24 -8.28
N GLU A 872 -0.50 -22.65 -9.13
CA GLU A 872 -1.71 -23.28 -9.67
C GLU A 872 -1.39 -24.38 -10.69
N THR A 873 -0.30 -24.22 -11.45
CA THR A 873 0.08 -25.17 -12.51
C THR A 873 0.82 -26.39 -11.97
N LEU A 874 1.63 -26.22 -10.94
CA LEU A 874 2.44 -27.29 -10.37
C LEU A 874 1.66 -28.13 -9.34
N PRO A 875 1.97 -29.43 -9.20
CA PRO A 875 1.47 -30.23 -8.09
C PRO A 875 1.75 -29.60 -6.72
N ARG A 876 0.76 -29.61 -5.81
CA ARG A 876 0.86 -28.97 -4.49
C ARG A 876 2.07 -29.44 -3.68
N HIS A 877 2.50 -30.70 -3.79
CA HIS A 877 3.65 -31.22 -3.03
C HIS A 877 4.99 -30.57 -3.40
N LEU A 878 5.07 -29.92 -4.56
CA LEU A 878 6.25 -29.18 -5.03
C LEU A 878 6.26 -27.72 -4.58
N THR A 879 5.11 -27.15 -4.22
CA THR A 879 4.95 -25.70 -4.01
C THR A 879 4.43 -25.31 -2.63
N ALA A 880 3.72 -26.20 -1.94
CA ALA A 880 3.17 -25.92 -0.63
C ALA A 880 4.31 -25.72 0.38
N PRO A 881 4.32 -24.59 1.12
CA PRO A 881 5.29 -24.38 2.18
C PRO A 881 5.08 -25.42 3.29
N LYS A 882 6.19 -25.94 3.82
CA LYS A 882 6.17 -26.93 4.92
C LYS A 882 6.65 -26.26 6.19
N PRO A 883 6.01 -26.48 7.35
CA PRO A 883 6.49 -25.96 8.62
C PRO A 883 7.96 -26.35 8.85
N TYR A 884 8.78 -25.37 9.22
CA TYR A 884 10.21 -25.58 9.43
C TYR A 884 10.48 -26.46 10.66
N PHE A 885 9.68 -26.28 11.72
CA PHE A 885 9.68 -27.15 12.89
C PHE A 885 8.37 -27.93 13.03
N PRO A 886 8.44 -29.23 13.42
CA PRO A 886 7.23 -30.00 13.73
C PRO A 886 6.57 -29.55 15.03
N ASP A 887 7.36 -29.18 16.04
CA ASP A 887 6.88 -28.58 17.30
C ASP A 887 7.57 -27.22 17.50
N ARG A 888 6.90 -26.17 17.01
CA ARG A 888 7.36 -24.79 17.12
C ARG A 888 7.39 -24.33 18.57
N HIS A 889 6.39 -24.71 19.36
CA HIS A 889 6.27 -24.27 20.74
C HIS A 889 7.44 -24.78 21.60
N ALA A 890 7.83 -26.05 21.46
CA ALA A 890 9.03 -26.58 22.11
C ALA A 890 10.30 -25.82 21.71
N LYS A 891 10.47 -25.49 20.42
CA LYS A 891 11.61 -24.69 19.96
C LYS A 891 11.60 -23.26 20.50
N HIS A 892 10.44 -22.63 20.61
CA HIS A 892 10.33 -21.29 21.18
C HIS A 892 10.75 -21.28 22.66
N LYS A 893 10.46 -22.34 23.42
CA LYS A 893 10.97 -22.49 24.80
C LYS A 893 12.49 -22.61 24.87
N GLU A 894 13.10 -23.38 23.96
CA GLU A 894 14.56 -23.48 23.87
C GLU A 894 15.18 -22.09 23.61
N PHE A 895 14.64 -21.32 22.66
CA PHE A 895 15.11 -19.97 22.38
C PHE A 895 14.89 -18.99 23.54
N ALA A 896 13.74 -19.09 24.21
CA ALA A 896 13.44 -18.28 25.39
C ALA A 896 14.42 -18.57 26.54
N ALA A 897 14.81 -19.83 26.75
CA ALA A 897 15.82 -20.19 27.74
C ALA A 897 17.18 -19.54 27.43
N ILE A 898 17.64 -19.61 26.18
CA ILE A 898 18.88 -18.94 25.72
C ILE A 898 18.81 -17.42 25.95
N LEU A 899 17.64 -16.81 25.72
CA LEU A 899 17.43 -15.39 25.92
C LEU A 899 17.45 -14.98 27.39
N ARG A 900 16.91 -15.79 28.30
CA ARG A 900 16.99 -15.48 29.75
C ARG A 900 18.43 -15.45 30.25
N GLU A 901 19.30 -16.27 29.68
CA GLU A 901 20.73 -16.29 30.00
C GLU A 901 21.49 -15.11 29.33
N THR A 902 21.31 -14.93 28.02
CA THR A 902 22.12 -13.97 27.23
C THR A 902 21.54 -12.55 27.18
N GLY A 903 20.23 -12.40 27.42
CA GLY A 903 19.47 -11.16 27.31
C GLY A 903 19.96 -10.03 28.21
N PRO A 904 20.18 -10.26 29.53
CA PRO A 904 20.70 -9.23 30.43
C PRO A 904 22.02 -8.63 29.96
N GLU A 905 22.97 -9.48 29.54
CA GLU A 905 24.27 -9.03 29.05
C GLU A 905 24.12 -8.21 27.75
N LYS A 906 23.36 -8.72 26.78
CA LYS A 906 23.11 -8.01 25.51
C LYS A 906 22.43 -6.66 25.73
N ARG A 907 21.49 -6.56 26.68
CA ARG A 907 20.87 -5.28 27.06
C ARG A 907 21.88 -4.31 27.66
N ALA A 908 22.74 -4.77 28.57
CA ALA A 908 23.79 -3.94 29.15
C ALA A 908 24.76 -3.41 28.07
N GLN A 909 25.21 -4.28 27.15
CA GLN A 909 26.04 -3.88 26.03
C GLN A 909 25.34 -2.86 25.10
N ALA A 910 24.06 -3.06 24.80
CA ALA A 910 23.27 -2.14 23.98
C ALA A 910 23.10 -0.77 24.66
N GLN A 911 22.84 -0.75 25.98
CA GLN A 911 22.74 0.48 26.76
C GLN A 911 24.06 1.24 26.77
N ALA A 912 25.19 0.55 26.99
CA ALA A 912 26.52 1.15 26.92
C ALA A 912 26.83 1.75 25.54
N ARG A 913 26.56 1.00 24.45
CA ARG A 913 26.71 1.51 23.07
C ARG A 913 25.79 2.71 22.80
N GLY A 914 24.56 2.68 23.33
CA GLY A 914 23.60 3.77 23.23
C GLY A 914 24.09 5.03 23.94
N GLN A 915 24.64 4.91 25.15
CA GLN A 915 25.24 6.01 25.90
C GLN A 915 26.46 6.58 25.16
N ALA A 916 27.36 5.74 24.67
CA ALA A 916 28.52 6.16 23.88
C ALA A 916 28.10 6.91 22.60
N THR A 917 27.05 6.43 21.92
CA THR A 917 26.51 7.08 20.71
C THR A 917 25.86 8.43 21.05
N LYS A 918 25.10 8.52 22.15
CA LYS A 918 24.52 9.79 22.60
C LYS A 918 25.61 10.82 22.94
N LEU A 919 26.68 10.39 23.60
CA LEU A 919 27.82 11.24 23.92
C LEU A 919 28.50 11.75 22.64
N ARG A 920 28.78 10.87 21.68
CA ARG A 920 29.34 11.25 20.37
C ARG A 920 28.44 12.23 19.61
N ASN A 921 27.15 11.96 19.54
CA ASN A 921 26.21 12.85 18.83
C ASN A 921 26.07 14.21 19.52
N LYS A 922 26.21 14.27 20.85
CA LYS A 922 26.25 15.52 21.61
C LYS A 922 27.51 16.32 21.25
N GLN A 923 28.67 15.67 21.24
CA GLN A 923 29.94 16.25 20.80
C GLN A 923 29.86 16.78 19.35
N ASP A 924 29.38 15.96 18.41
CA ASP A 924 29.22 16.35 17.00
C ASP A 924 28.27 17.56 16.81
N LYS A 925 27.26 17.70 17.68
CA LYS A 925 26.35 18.87 17.69
C LYS A 925 27.04 20.12 18.23
N GLU A 926 27.79 19.98 19.30
CA GLU A 926 28.57 21.07 19.90
C GLU A 926 29.65 21.57 18.92
N ASP A 927 30.35 20.65 18.24
CA ASP A 927 31.36 20.97 17.24
C ASP A 927 30.74 21.68 16.01
N LYS A 928 29.59 21.20 15.53
CA LYS A 928 28.85 21.88 14.44
C LYS A 928 28.31 23.25 14.83
N ALA A 929 27.82 23.41 16.06
CA ALA A 929 27.37 24.69 16.57
C ALA A 929 28.53 25.70 16.69
N THR A 930 29.71 25.21 17.07
CA THR A 930 30.95 26.01 17.13
C THR A 930 31.40 26.43 15.74
N ALA A 931 31.48 25.51 14.79
CA ALA A 931 31.82 25.81 13.39
C ALA A 931 30.80 26.74 12.68
N ALA A 932 29.52 26.66 13.04
CA ALA A 932 28.49 27.57 12.53
C ALA A 932 28.63 28.98 13.11
N LYS A 933 29.01 29.13 14.39
CA LYS A 933 29.31 30.43 15.00
C LYS A 933 30.56 31.06 14.38
N GLU A 934 31.61 30.28 14.14
CA GLU A 934 32.83 30.77 13.48
C GLU A 934 32.57 31.23 12.05
N ARG A 935 31.72 30.52 11.29
CA ARG A 935 31.29 30.95 9.95
C ARG A 935 30.38 32.17 9.91
N ALA A 936 29.72 32.52 11.02
CA ALA A 936 28.90 33.73 11.11
C ALA A 936 29.70 34.97 11.54
N LEU A 937 30.94 34.77 12.00
CA LEU A 937 31.89 35.82 12.39
C LEU A 937 32.86 36.20 11.25
N ILE A 938 32.84 35.47 10.14
CA ILE A 938 33.52 35.76 8.86
C ILE A 938 32.46 36.28 7.89
#